data_AF-A0ABD7P6L1-F1
#
_entry.id   AF-A0ABD7P6L1-F1
#
_cell.length_a   1.000
_cell.length_b   1.000
_cell.length_c   1.000
_cell.angle_alpha   90.00
_cell.angle_beta   90.00
_cell.angle_gamma   90.00
#
_symmetry.space_group_name_H-M   'P 1'
#
loop_
_entity.id
_entity.type
_entity.pdbx_description
1 polymer ?
#
loop_
_entity_poly.entity_id
_entity_poly.type
_entity_poly.pdbx_seq_one_letter_code
_entity_poly.pdbx_strand_id
1 'polypeptide(L)'
;MAVRLILSVVVGLTLSLSPATYAMKQLELKSHSHIAAIDIPLSGKEKAWLAAQPTLTVGTWLPERTPIVYDGDEKSYQGINADYLALMAHSLGLKVIIRQYDTEQQALTALADRQVDTLLTQVAHRDALAPGLDQSAPLLKTWPALVTSLKSPLPPLTTDRRVTLACTRECAFFDIIQQAFPNAKITLYDSDYQALASVVSGENQYFIGNNITTGHCISKYFSQSLVIAHYFRQQEQHNRFVTRDDRPELHQILDRFIHAIDSDTAMRIMQNWLNRGDLSFLNTPLPFSAEEQRWLQKHRRVRLLVNPYFPPFTLVDDEDELRGIMADMLNIFSLQTGLQFEPILVRNRHDLAKRMEKEDWAIMPAATLNSQPQAYVTLSDPLINVAFVLVARGSAPDPHLLTRSARIALPVGPIAAHDLKARFPQINWVETDNVGIAMKMVEEGEVDAAVASELSARYMIDHYYPQGLHYTRIDGLPVAAIRLAIPRDEPVLAAILGKALQAIPPRDILQMTEKWSKISSQQIENWSQYSRQFYQLIAFALVLIAISLGWGLSLCREVRKRKDSQQRLEDELAQKEALSCALEHEKDKAVQATKAKSRFLASMSHELRTPVSAIVGFLELLAKPELNGGQRKEAIELAGSTAQTLLGLIGNILDIDKIESGKYQITPQWSDVAQLVSQQCHTFDALAQQKGIVLHHHNALQEGIMLWLDPQALRQILNNLIGNALKFTAEGAIQVSCRLVQADETQGELTLTVSDSGCGISEAEQATLFHRYAQARQGRQQTGSGLGLVICKELVALMQGRLEMVSHPGVGTTFTITLPVKASHCALHAPQALPTRPQALPGLAILIADDHPTNRLLLKRQLSTIGYSVDEACDGEEAENKLASKHYDLLITDLNMPRKDGLALAASLRRRYPGLVIWGVTASALPQSREACLASGMNMCLFKPVSVQTLSHELSRLAEGRASPNVTRHLKLSVLTENTGGDQALMTEILETFRDASATDLQAAGQAIARHEPQTFLRALHRLHGSAQILGITALQQLCAPFEAKRPDSLTPASCLEVVQHITGVMREIDGEINALIGR
;
A
#
# COMPACT_ATOMS: atom_id res chain seq x y z
N MET A 1 -83.87 11.64 2.39
CA MET A 1 -83.33 12.60 1.40
C MET A 1 -81.80 12.68 1.40
N ALA A 2 -81.10 12.37 2.50
CA ALA A 2 -79.63 12.39 2.56
C ALA A 2 -78.90 11.23 1.82
N VAL A 3 -79.56 10.07 1.63
CA VAL A 3 -78.93 8.90 0.99
C VAL A 3 -78.88 9.01 -0.55
N ARG A 4 -79.77 9.79 -1.16
CA ARG A 4 -79.77 9.99 -2.62
C ARG A 4 -78.71 11.00 -3.09
N LEU A 5 -78.27 11.92 -2.23
CA LEU A 5 -77.23 12.89 -2.59
C LEU A 5 -75.83 12.27 -2.60
N ILE A 6 -75.57 11.29 -1.72
CA ILE A 6 -74.28 10.60 -1.64
C ILE A 6 -74.09 9.64 -2.84
N LEU A 7 -75.17 9.01 -3.32
CA LEU A 7 -75.07 8.10 -4.48
C LEU A 7 -74.77 8.86 -5.79
N SER A 8 -75.27 10.08 -5.95
CA SER A 8 -74.98 10.91 -7.14
C SER A 8 -73.54 11.45 -7.18
N VAL A 9 -72.87 11.61 -6.03
CA VAL A 9 -71.45 12.02 -5.99
C VAL A 9 -70.52 10.84 -6.29
N VAL A 10 -70.90 9.61 -5.93
CA VAL A 10 -70.11 8.39 -6.23
C VAL A 10 -70.25 7.96 -7.71
N VAL A 11 -71.40 8.20 -8.35
CA VAL A 11 -71.57 7.91 -9.79
C VAL A 11 -70.93 9.00 -10.67
N GLY A 12 -70.81 10.23 -10.19
CA GLY A 12 -70.10 11.31 -10.89
C GLY A 12 -68.56 11.17 -10.88
N LEU A 13 -68.01 10.43 -9.92
CA LEU A 13 -66.56 10.19 -9.79
C LEU A 13 -66.06 8.90 -10.45
N THR A 14 -66.95 8.12 -11.06
CA THR A 14 -66.61 6.84 -11.73
C THR A 14 -66.66 6.90 -13.26
N LEU A 15 -66.92 8.08 -13.86
CA LEU A 15 -67.06 8.27 -15.31
C LEU A 15 -65.96 9.12 -15.96
N SER A 16 -64.81 9.26 -15.30
CA SER A 16 -63.60 9.86 -15.88
C SER A 16 -62.37 8.98 -15.66
N LEU A 17 -62.51 7.67 -15.89
CA LEU A 17 -61.37 6.83 -16.28
C LEU A 17 -61.01 7.16 -17.73
N SER A 18 -60.31 8.28 -17.91
CA SER A 18 -59.46 8.42 -19.09
C SER A 18 -58.45 7.26 -19.05
N PRO A 19 -58.14 6.59 -20.18
CA PRO A 19 -57.07 5.59 -20.18
C PRO A 19 -55.83 6.27 -19.63
N ALA A 20 -55.24 5.68 -18.59
CA ALA A 20 -54.02 6.21 -18.00
C ALA A 20 -53.01 6.38 -19.12
N THR A 21 -52.73 7.62 -19.52
CA THR A 21 -51.62 7.95 -20.39
C THR A 21 -50.36 7.59 -19.61
N TYR A 22 -49.87 6.37 -19.84
CA TYR A 22 -48.63 5.89 -19.28
C TYR A 22 -47.52 6.89 -19.64
N ALA A 23 -46.63 7.18 -18.69
CA ALA A 23 -45.41 7.92 -18.98
C ALA A 23 -44.55 7.06 -19.91
N MET A 24 -44.71 7.27 -21.23
CA MET A 24 -44.02 6.54 -22.28
C MET A 24 -43.02 7.48 -22.93
N LYS A 25 -41.76 7.06 -22.97
CA LYS A 25 -40.69 7.84 -23.60
C LYS A 25 -40.29 7.17 -24.91
N GLN A 26 -40.43 7.89 -26.01
CA GLN A 26 -39.89 7.43 -27.29
C GLN A 26 -38.42 7.84 -27.40
N LEU A 27 -37.56 6.87 -27.71
CA LEU A 27 -36.11 7.06 -27.79
C LEU A 27 -35.60 6.87 -29.22
N GLU A 28 -34.57 7.64 -29.59
CA GLU A 28 -33.87 7.49 -30.86
C GLU A 28 -32.84 6.36 -30.76
N LEU A 29 -32.93 5.36 -31.64
CA LEU A 29 -31.95 4.27 -31.70
C LEU A 29 -30.61 4.80 -32.23
N LYS A 30 -29.54 4.70 -31.43
CA LYS A 30 -28.18 5.04 -31.85
C LYS A 30 -27.26 3.84 -31.66
N SER A 31 -26.57 3.46 -32.73
CA SER A 31 -25.59 2.38 -32.73
C SER A 31 -24.17 2.92 -32.91
N HIS A 32 -23.22 2.31 -32.22
CA HIS A 32 -21.79 2.59 -32.38
C HIS A 32 -21.12 1.62 -33.37
N SER A 33 -21.89 0.69 -33.93
CA SER A 33 -21.39 -0.39 -34.77
C SER A 33 -21.76 -0.17 -36.24
N HIS A 34 -20.75 -0.05 -37.11
CA HIS A 34 -20.93 -0.13 -38.56
C HIS A 34 -20.78 -1.58 -39.01
N ILE A 35 -21.77 -2.42 -38.70
CA ILE A 35 -21.77 -3.83 -39.06
C ILE A 35 -22.53 -3.99 -40.38
N ALA A 36 -21.93 -4.74 -41.32
CA ALA A 36 -22.56 -5.07 -42.58
C ALA A 36 -23.85 -5.89 -42.35
N ALA A 37 -24.85 -5.68 -43.20
CA ALA A 37 -26.07 -6.49 -43.17
C ALA A 37 -25.74 -7.99 -43.25
N ILE A 38 -26.37 -8.78 -42.40
CA ILE A 38 -26.28 -10.25 -42.43
C ILE A 38 -27.41 -10.81 -43.30
N ASP A 39 -27.14 -11.89 -44.03
CA ASP A 39 -28.17 -12.56 -44.82
C ASP A 39 -29.05 -13.42 -43.92
N ILE A 40 -30.35 -13.12 -43.90
CA ILE A 40 -31.33 -13.81 -43.05
C ILE A 40 -32.24 -14.62 -43.97
N PRO A 41 -32.23 -15.97 -43.88
CA PRO A 41 -32.98 -16.81 -44.79
C PRO A 41 -34.48 -16.75 -44.48
N LEU A 42 -35.22 -15.84 -45.15
CA LEU A 42 -36.65 -15.63 -44.92
C LEU A 42 -37.56 -16.42 -45.88
N SER A 43 -38.68 -16.91 -45.35
CA SER A 43 -39.75 -17.55 -46.15
C SER A 43 -40.54 -16.52 -46.97
N GLY A 44 -41.29 -16.99 -47.99
CA GLY A 44 -42.11 -16.10 -48.83
C GLY A 44 -43.18 -15.33 -48.05
N LYS A 45 -43.73 -15.93 -46.98
CA LYS A 45 -44.70 -15.28 -46.08
C LYS A 45 -44.05 -14.18 -45.24
N GLU A 46 -42.85 -14.45 -44.70
CA GLU A 46 -42.08 -13.50 -43.90
C GLU A 46 -41.64 -12.28 -44.73
N LYS A 47 -41.21 -12.49 -45.98
CA LYS A 47 -40.88 -11.39 -46.91
C LYS A 47 -42.09 -10.51 -47.21
N ALA A 48 -43.27 -11.12 -47.42
CA ALA A 48 -44.50 -10.38 -47.64
C ALA A 48 -44.92 -9.58 -46.39
N TRP A 49 -44.72 -10.15 -45.20
CA TRP A 49 -44.98 -9.47 -43.93
C TRP A 49 -44.08 -8.24 -43.75
N LEU A 50 -42.77 -8.37 -43.99
CA LEU A 50 -41.82 -7.24 -43.91
C LEU A 50 -42.17 -6.12 -44.89
N ALA A 51 -42.60 -6.47 -46.11
CA ALA A 51 -43.02 -5.49 -47.09
C ALA A 51 -44.29 -4.72 -46.66
N ALA A 52 -45.19 -5.37 -45.93
CA ALA A 52 -46.41 -4.75 -45.39
C ALA A 52 -46.16 -3.93 -44.12
N GLN A 53 -45.11 -4.26 -43.34
CA GLN A 53 -44.80 -3.62 -42.06
C GLN A 53 -43.36 -3.08 -42.05
N PRO A 54 -43.11 -1.90 -42.63
CA PRO A 54 -41.75 -1.32 -42.76
C PRO A 54 -41.20 -0.75 -41.44
N THR A 55 -42.00 -0.74 -40.36
CA THR A 55 -41.61 -0.18 -39.06
C THR A 55 -41.93 -1.18 -37.95
N LEU A 56 -40.94 -1.43 -37.10
CA LEU A 56 -41.04 -2.29 -35.93
C LEU A 56 -40.93 -1.45 -34.66
N THR A 57 -41.98 -1.47 -33.83
CA THR A 57 -41.98 -0.77 -32.54
C THR A 57 -41.59 -1.74 -31.43
N VAL A 58 -40.47 -1.49 -30.78
CA VAL A 58 -39.91 -2.32 -29.69
C VAL A 58 -40.14 -1.62 -28.35
N GLY A 59 -40.79 -2.31 -27.41
CA GLY A 59 -40.95 -1.83 -26.04
C GLY A 59 -39.83 -2.30 -25.12
N THR A 60 -39.35 -1.43 -24.23
CA THR A 60 -38.39 -1.73 -23.15
C THR A 60 -38.83 -1.10 -21.83
N TRP A 61 -38.18 -1.40 -20.71
CA TRP A 61 -38.56 -0.84 -19.40
C TRP A 61 -37.39 -0.63 -18.44
N LEU A 62 -37.56 0.28 -17.49
CA LEU A 62 -36.60 0.58 -16.42
C LEU A 62 -36.66 -0.44 -15.25
N PRO A 63 -35.56 -0.63 -14.50
CA PRO A 63 -34.25 0.00 -14.65
C PRO A 63 -33.39 -0.71 -15.70
N GLU A 64 -32.80 0.04 -16.63
CA GLU A 64 -31.86 -0.54 -17.61
C GLU A 64 -30.41 -0.42 -17.11
N ARG A 65 -29.54 -1.37 -17.49
CA ARG A 65 -28.18 -1.46 -16.96
C ARG A 65 -27.12 -1.36 -18.05
N THR A 66 -26.14 -0.48 -17.81
CA THR A 66 -24.94 -0.35 -18.65
C THR A 66 -24.05 -1.59 -18.51
N PRO A 67 -23.51 -2.15 -19.61
CA PRO A 67 -23.54 -1.64 -20.99
C PRO A 67 -24.62 -2.25 -21.90
N ILE A 68 -25.52 -3.07 -21.36
CA ILE A 68 -26.60 -3.69 -22.14
C ILE A 68 -27.49 -2.59 -22.75
N VAL A 69 -27.81 -1.59 -21.92
CA VAL A 69 -28.30 -0.28 -22.35
C VAL A 69 -27.51 0.81 -21.63
N TYR A 70 -27.00 1.77 -22.38
CA TYR A 70 -26.17 2.86 -21.88
C TYR A 70 -27.05 4.02 -21.40
N ASP A 71 -26.90 4.36 -20.12
CA ASP A 71 -27.61 5.48 -19.49
C ASP A 71 -26.77 6.76 -19.63
N GLY A 72 -26.92 7.45 -20.76
CA GLY A 72 -26.11 8.61 -21.12
C GLY A 72 -26.93 9.84 -21.49
N ASP A 73 -27.68 9.75 -22.58
CA ASP A 73 -28.55 10.83 -23.07
C ASP A 73 -30.00 10.36 -22.99
N GLU A 74 -30.81 11.10 -22.24
CA GLU A 74 -32.23 10.87 -22.00
C GLU A 74 -33.06 10.69 -23.28
N LYS A 75 -32.55 11.09 -24.45
CA LYS A 75 -33.25 11.01 -25.74
C LYS A 75 -32.84 9.83 -26.62
N SER A 76 -31.78 9.11 -26.30
CA SER A 76 -31.24 8.06 -27.18
C SER A 76 -31.13 6.69 -26.52
N TYR A 77 -31.49 5.65 -27.26
CA TYR A 77 -31.30 4.26 -26.88
C TYR A 77 -29.97 3.75 -27.45
N GLN A 78 -29.02 3.49 -26.56
CA GLN A 78 -27.66 3.06 -26.88
C GLN A 78 -27.29 1.84 -26.02
N GLY A 79 -26.29 1.07 -26.43
CA GLY A 79 -25.84 -0.14 -25.70
C GLY A 79 -25.78 -1.36 -26.61
N ILE A 80 -25.49 -2.52 -26.01
CA ILE A 80 -25.44 -3.81 -26.72
C ILE A 80 -26.77 -4.11 -27.40
N ASN A 81 -27.90 -3.90 -26.70
CA ASN A 81 -29.22 -4.12 -27.27
C ASN A 81 -29.49 -3.18 -28.46
N ALA A 82 -29.03 -1.93 -28.37
CA ALA A 82 -29.21 -0.96 -29.45
C ALA A 82 -28.44 -1.38 -30.71
N ASP A 83 -27.21 -1.90 -30.56
CA ASP A 83 -26.41 -2.39 -31.67
C ASP A 83 -27.06 -3.63 -32.34
N TYR A 84 -27.61 -4.57 -31.56
CA TYR A 84 -28.38 -5.68 -32.12
C TYR A 84 -29.64 -5.22 -32.87
N LEU A 85 -30.37 -4.26 -32.31
CA LEU A 85 -31.56 -3.70 -32.96
C LEU A 85 -31.21 -2.94 -34.24
N ALA A 86 -30.06 -2.25 -34.28
CA ALA A 86 -29.58 -1.57 -35.47
C ALA A 86 -29.12 -2.57 -36.54
N LEU A 87 -28.42 -3.65 -36.16
CA LEU A 87 -28.07 -4.74 -37.07
C LEU A 87 -29.33 -5.38 -37.68
N MET A 88 -30.35 -5.62 -36.85
CA MET A 88 -31.64 -6.15 -37.31
C MET A 88 -32.33 -5.19 -38.28
N ALA A 89 -32.39 -3.90 -37.94
CA ALA A 89 -32.96 -2.84 -38.78
C ALA A 89 -32.30 -2.80 -40.16
N HIS A 90 -30.97 -2.85 -40.17
CA HIS A 90 -30.19 -2.81 -41.41
C HIS A 90 -30.34 -4.08 -42.25
N SER A 91 -30.31 -5.26 -41.61
CA SER A 91 -30.35 -6.55 -42.30
C SER A 91 -31.72 -6.90 -42.87
N LEU A 92 -32.79 -6.49 -42.18
CA LEU A 92 -34.18 -6.72 -42.61
C LEU A 92 -34.78 -5.55 -43.40
N GLY A 93 -34.07 -4.42 -43.53
CA GLY A 93 -34.55 -3.24 -44.24
C GLY A 93 -35.74 -2.54 -43.56
N LEU A 94 -35.81 -2.59 -42.23
CA LEU A 94 -36.91 -2.05 -41.43
C LEU A 94 -36.48 -0.87 -40.56
N LYS A 95 -37.43 0.02 -40.22
CA LYS A 95 -37.20 1.10 -39.25
C LYS A 95 -37.57 0.63 -37.84
N VAL A 96 -36.66 0.73 -36.88
CA VAL A 96 -36.93 0.41 -35.47
C VAL A 96 -37.29 1.66 -34.69
N ILE A 97 -38.34 1.61 -33.88
CA ILE A 97 -38.74 2.67 -32.93
C ILE A 97 -38.74 2.08 -31.52
N ILE A 98 -38.07 2.74 -30.58
CA ILE A 98 -38.00 2.30 -29.18
C ILE A 98 -39.02 3.07 -28.33
N ARG A 99 -39.81 2.35 -27.54
CA ARG A 99 -40.71 2.91 -26.51
C ARG A 99 -40.32 2.36 -25.15
N GLN A 100 -39.83 3.23 -24.27
CA GLN A 100 -39.43 2.88 -22.91
C GLN A 100 -40.58 3.17 -21.93
N TYR A 101 -40.81 2.22 -21.02
CA TYR A 101 -41.82 2.25 -19.97
C TYR A 101 -41.18 2.23 -18.57
N ASP A 102 -41.88 2.67 -17.54
CA ASP A 102 -41.33 2.70 -16.17
C ASP A 102 -41.24 1.30 -15.54
N THR A 103 -42.09 0.37 -15.98
CA THR A 103 -42.18 -0.99 -15.39
C THR A 103 -42.49 -2.06 -16.43
N GLU A 104 -42.09 -3.31 -16.13
CA GLU A 104 -42.38 -4.50 -16.95
C GLU A 104 -43.89 -4.66 -17.22
N GLN A 105 -44.73 -4.44 -16.21
CA GLN A 105 -46.18 -4.63 -16.33
C GLN A 105 -46.82 -3.63 -17.29
N GLN A 106 -46.31 -2.39 -17.34
CA GLN A 106 -46.75 -1.41 -18.34
C GLN A 106 -46.34 -1.82 -19.75
N ALA A 107 -45.10 -2.30 -19.92
CA ALA A 107 -44.62 -2.79 -21.22
C ALA A 107 -45.45 -3.99 -21.72
N LEU A 108 -45.76 -4.95 -20.85
CA LEU A 108 -46.63 -6.09 -21.17
C LEU A 108 -48.05 -5.66 -21.55
N THR A 109 -48.61 -4.68 -20.82
CA THR A 109 -49.93 -4.12 -21.15
C THR A 109 -49.90 -3.42 -22.51
N ALA A 110 -48.86 -2.65 -22.81
CA ALA A 110 -48.69 -2.00 -24.11
C ALA A 110 -48.54 -2.99 -25.27
N LEU A 111 -47.94 -4.16 -25.04
CA LEU A 111 -47.87 -5.24 -26.03
C LEU A 111 -49.25 -5.85 -26.29
N ALA A 112 -50.02 -6.10 -25.22
CA ALA A 112 -51.40 -6.61 -25.30
C ALA A 112 -52.33 -5.62 -26.03
N ASP A 113 -52.21 -4.32 -25.72
CA ASP A 113 -52.97 -3.23 -26.34
C ASP A 113 -52.50 -2.86 -27.75
N ARG A 114 -51.52 -3.60 -28.29
CA ARG A 114 -50.95 -3.41 -29.64
C ARG A 114 -50.30 -2.03 -29.85
N GLN A 115 -49.84 -1.40 -28.77
CA GLN A 115 -49.06 -0.16 -28.85
C GLN A 115 -47.61 -0.42 -29.25
N VAL A 116 -47.08 -1.62 -28.98
CA VAL A 116 -45.78 -2.09 -29.44
C VAL A 116 -45.94 -3.40 -30.19
N ASP A 117 -45.02 -3.69 -31.11
CA ASP A 117 -45.04 -4.92 -31.90
C ASP A 117 -44.37 -6.07 -31.17
N THR A 118 -43.30 -5.77 -30.42
CA THR A 118 -42.55 -6.73 -29.60
C THR A 118 -41.95 -6.02 -28.39
N LEU A 119 -41.59 -6.78 -27.37
CA LEU A 119 -40.79 -6.31 -26.24
C LEU A 119 -39.41 -6.92 -26.29
N LEU A 120 -38.39 -6.16 -25.92
CA LEU A 120 -37.06 -6.70 -25.64
C LEU A 120 -36.86 -6.78 -24.13
N THR A 121 -36.70 -7.98 -23.60
CA THR A 121 -36.65 -8.18 -22.14
C THR A 121 -35.33 -7.69 -21.56
N GLN A 122 -35.34 -7.38 -20.27
CA GLN A 122 -34.11 -7.34 -19.48
C GLN A 122 -33.52 -8.74 -19.35
N VAL A 123 -32.24 -8.80 -18.97
CA VAL A 123 -31.56 -10.06 -18.70
C VAL A 123 -32.07 -10.62 -17.37
N ALA A 124 -32.82 -11.72 -17.44
CA ALA A 124 -33.45 -12.32 -16.27
C ALA A 124 -33.49 -13.85 -16.37
N HIS A 125 -33.71 -14.50 -15.22
CA HIS A 125 -33.93 -15.94 -15.11
C HIS A 125 -35.45 -16.22 -15.08
N ARG A 126 -36.12 -16.14 -16.24
CA ARG A 126 -37.57 -16.37 -16.32
C ARG A 126 -37.97 -17.04 -17.64
N ASP A 127 -38.44 -18.29 -17.53
CA ASP A 127 -38.95 -19.07 -18.67
C ASP A 127 -40.49 -19.04 -18.77
N ALA A 128 -41.20 -18.57 -17.74
CA ALA A 128 -42.66 -18.55 -17.69
C ALA A 128 -43.23 -17.20 -18.15
N LEU A 129 -43.97 -17.21 -19.27
CA LEU A 129 -44.74 -16.08 -19.80
C LEU A 129 -46.21 -16.16 -19.37
N ALA A 130 -46.89 -15.01 -19.47
CA ALA A 130 -48.35 -14.99 -19.44
C ALA A 130 -48.92 -15.75 -20.67
N PRO A 131 -50.10 -16.40 -20.53
CA PRO A 131 -50.76 -17.05 -21.67
C PRO A 131 -51.00 -16.07 -22.83
N GLY A 132 -50.74 -16.51 -24.07
CA GLY A 132 -50.92 -15.68 -25.27
C GLY A 132 -49.68 -14.90 -25.74
N LEU A 133 -48.52 -15.14 -25.11
CA LEU A 133 -47.24 -14.56 -25.50
C LEU A 133 -46.25 -15.68 -25.84
N ASP A 134 -45.41 -15.41 -26.84
CA ASP A 134 -44.30 -16.27 -27.26
C ASP A 134 -42.95 -15.56 -27.03
N GLN A 135 -41.89 -16.34 -26.82
CA GLN A 135 -40.53 -15.85 -26.58
C GLN A 135 -39.58 -16.36 -27.66
N SER A 136 -38.79 -15.46 -28.24
CA SER A 136 -37.75 -15.84 -29.18
C SER A 136 -36.64 -16.67 -28.50
N ALA A 137 -35.75 -17.22 -29.32
CA ALA A 137 -34.40 -17.62 -28.93
C ALA A 137 -33.71 -16.49 -28.12
N PRO A 138 -32.76 -16.82 -27.22
CA PRO A 138 -32.07 -15.82 -26.44
C PRO A 138 -31.16 -14.99 -27.33
N LEU A 139 -31.33 -13.66 -27.32
CA LEU A 139 -30.48 -12.73 -28.06
C LEU A 139 -29.11 -12.58 -27.37
N LEU A 140 -29.10 -12.61 -26.04
CA LEU A 140 -27.92 -12.50 -25.18
C LEU A 140 -28.05 -13.46 -24.00
N LYS A 141 -26.97 -14.18 -23.71
CA LYS A 141 -26.81 -15.05 -22.55
C LYS A 141 -25.75 -14.50 -21.62
N THR A 142 -25.97 -14.71 -20.34
CA THR A 142 -25.08 -14.23 -19.29
C THR A 142 -25.03 -15.20 -18.12
N TRP A 143 -23.92 -15.17 -17.39
CA TRP A 143 -23.65 -16.08 -16.29
C TRP A 143 -23.30 -15.31 -15.01
N PRO A 144 -23.68 -15.84 -13.84
CA PRO A 144 -23.18 -15.36 -12.57
C PRO A 144 -21.66 -15.46 -12.51
N ALA A 145 -21.01 -14.34 -12.20
CA ALA A 145 -19.57 -14.18 -12.09
C ALA A 145 -19.20 -13.86 -10.65
N LEU A 146 -18.29 -14.65 -10.08
CA LEU A 146 -17.66 -14.40 -8.79
C LEU A 146 -16.45 -13.49 -8.99
N VAL A 147 -16.38 -12.40 -8.25
CA VAL A 147 -15.29 -11.42 -8.30
C VAL A 147 -14.59 -11.36 -6.96
N THR A 148 -13.27 -11.21 -7.01
CA THR A 148 -12.45 -10.97 -5.83
C THR A 148 -11.32 -9.97 -6.10
N SER A 149 -10.58 -9.62 -5.06
CA SER A 149 -9.46 -8.69 -5.12
C SER A 149 -8.21 -9.32 -5.73
N LEU A 150 -7.50 -8.58 -6.59
CA LEU A 150 -6.18 -8.98 -7.08
C LEU A 150 -5.12 -9.06 -5.97
N LYS A 151 -5.36 -8.41 -4.82
CA LYS A 151 -4.49 -8.50 -3.63
C LYS A 151 -4.62 -9.83 -2.88
N SER A 152 -5.77 -10.48 -2.98
CA SER A 152 -6.05 -11.79 -2.39
C SER A 152 -6.65 -12.69 -3.47
N PRO A 153 -5.80 -13.25 -4.35
CA PRO A 153 -6.21 -13.78 -5.64
C PRO A 153 -6.74 -15.21 -5.63
N LEU A 154 -6.52 -15.95 -4.54
CA LEU A 154 -6.87 -17.37 -4.38
C LEU A 154 -7.85 -17.64 -3.23
N PRO A 155 -8.92 -16.85 -3.03
CA PRO A 155 -9.89 -17.14 -1.99
C PRO A 155 -10.86 -18.23 -2.51
N PRO A 156 -11.30 -19.19 -1.68
CA PRO A 156 -11.95 -20.43 -2.09
C PRO A 156 -13.21 -20.20 -2.96
N LEU A 157 -13.41 -20.97 -4.04
CA LEU A 157 -14.58 -20.77 -4.92
C LEU A 157 -15.87 -21.27 -4.29
N THR A 158 -15.75 -22.25 -3.40
CA THR A 158 -16.82 -22.72 -2.52
C THR A 158 -16.23 -22.90 -1.13
N THR A 159 -16.97 -22.55 -0.06
CA THR A 159 -16.50 -22.83 1.30
C THR A 159 -17.65 -22.82 2.30
N ASP A 160 -17.59 -23.71 3.29
CA ASP A 160 -18.50 -23.69 4.43
C ASP A 160 -18.11 -22.64 5.47
N ARG A 161 -16.93 -22.01 5.32
CA ARG A 161 -16.48 -20.94 6.24
C ARG A 161 -17.28 -19.67 6.03
N ARG A 162 -17.39 -18.87 7.09
CA ARG A 162 -18.08 -17.58 7.03
C ARG A 162 -17.27 -16.58 6.20
N VAL A 163 -17.83 -16.19 5.06
CA VAL A 163 -17.26 -15.19 4.14
C VAL A 163 -18.15 -13.94 4.07
N THR A 164 -17.60 -12.80 3.66
CA THR A 164 -18.39 -11.58 3.38
C THR A 164 -18.58 -11.42 1.88
N LEU A 165 -19.82 -11.24 1.45
CA LEU A 165 -20.19 -11.22 0.03
C LEU A 165 -21.07 -10.01 -0.27
N ALA A 166 -20.69 -9.25 -1.30
CA ALA A 166 -21.45 -8.13 -1.82
C ALA A 166 -22.30 -8.56 -3.02
N CYS A 167 -23.54 -8.08 -3.10
CA CYS A 167 -24.34 -8.16 -4.31
C CYS A 167 -25.30 -6.97 -4.40
N THR A 168 -25.89 -6.72 -5.57
CA THR A 168 -26.92 -5.68 -5.69
C THR A 168 -28.24 -6.13 -5.07
N ARG A 169 -29.11 -5.20 -4.65
CA ARG A 169 -30.45 -5.55 -4.12
C ARG A 169 -31.27 -6.44 -5.04
N GLU A 170 -31.11 -6.26 -6.36
CA GLU A 170 -31.81 -7.03 -7.40
C GLU A 170 -31.03 -8.29 -7.82
N CYS A 171 -30.06 -8.75 -7.01
CA CYS A 171 -29.28 -9.94 -7.34
C CYS A 171 -30.20 -11.17 -7.50
N ALA A 172 -30.16 -11.81 -8.66
CA ALA A 172 -30.93 -13.02 -8.93
C ALA A 172 -30.23 -14.31 -8.47
N PHE A 173 -29.02 -14.21 -7.91
CA PHE A 173 -28.11 -15.35 -7.71
C PHE A 173 -28.05 -15.88 -6.28
N PHE A 174 -29.11 -15.67 -5.48
CA PHE A 174 -29.11 -16.07 -4.06
C PHE A 174 -28.95 -17.58 -3.87
N ASP A 175 -29.55 -18.41 -4.73
CA ASP A 175 -29.41 -19.87 -4.61
C ASP A 175 -27.95 -20.32 -4.85
N ILE A 176 -27.24 -19.66 -5.77
CA ILE A 176 -25.82 -19.93 -6.03
C ILE A 176 -24.97 -19.48 -4.85
N ILE A 177 -25.25 -18.30 -4.29
CA ILE A 177 -24.57 -17.83 -3.08
C ILE A 177 -24.78 -18.84 -1.95
N GLN A 178 -25.99 -19.35 -1.76
CA GLN A 178 -26.28 -20.32 -0.70
C GLN A 178 -25.63 -21.69 -0.96
N GLN A 179 -25.53 -22.13 -2.22
CA GLN A 179 -24.90 -23.39 -2.59
C GLN A 179 -23.37 -23.33 -2.47
N ALA A 180 -22.75 -22.24 -2.91
CA ALA A 180 -21.30 -22.06 -2.89
C ALA A 180 -20.77 -21.58 -1.53
N PHE A 181 -21.55 -20.75 -0.82
CA PHE A 181 -21.19 -20.09 0.43
C PHE A 181 -22.35 -20.12 1.43
N PRO A 182 -22.72 -21.28 1.98
CA PRO A 182 -23.91 -21.45 2.81
C PRO A 182 -23.92 -20.55 4.06
N ASN A 183 -22.75 -20.15 4.56
CA ASN A 183 -22.59 -19.29 5.73
C ASN A 183 -22.19 -17.84 5.39
N ALA A 184 -22.39 -17.39 4.15
CA ALA A 184 -22.02 -16.04 3.72
C ALA A 184 -22.81 -14.95 4.47
N LYS A 185 -22.11 -13.89 4.89
CA LYS A 185 -22.73 -12.62 5.28
C LYS A 185 -22.91 -11.77 4.03
N ILE A 186 -24.15 -11.69 3.55
CA ILE A 186 -24.50 -10.95 2.34
C ILE A 186 -24.75 -9.47 2.68
N THR A 187 -24.08 -8.58 1.97
CA THR A 187 -24.29 -7.12 2.02
C THR A 187 -24.88 -6.65 0.70
N LEU A 188 -26.03 -5.99 0.76
CA LEU A 188 -26.75 -5.51 -0.43
C LEU A 188 -26.42 -4.05 -0.73
N TYR A 189 -26.13 -3.76 -2.00
CA TYR A 189 -25.81 -2.43 -2.51
C TYR A 189 -26.78 -1.99 -3.61
N ASP A 190 -26.81 -0.69 -3.89
CA ASP A 190 -27.71 -0.12 -4.89
C ASP A 190 -27.14 -0.20 -6.32
N SER A 191 -25.83 -0.39 -6.48
CA SER A 191 -25.18 -0.49 -7.80
C SER A 191 -23.99 -1.47 -7.80
N ASP A 192 -23.68 -2.02 -8.99
CA ASP A 192 -22.49 -2.85 -9.22
C ASP A 192 -21.21 -2.11 -8.80
N TYR A 193 -21.14 -0.79 -9.05
CA TYR A 193 -19.99 0.03 -8.66
C TYR A 193 -19.74 0.02 -7.14
N GLN A 194 -20.78 0.32 -6.33
CA GLN A 194 -20.64 0.35 -4.87
C GLN A 194 -20.30 -1.03 -4.31
N ALA A 195 -20.96 -2.07 -4.84
CA ALA A 195 -20.71 -3.45 -4.42
C ALA A 195 -19.26 -3.87 -4.73
N LEU A 196 -18.75 -3.60 -5.94
CA LEU A 196 -17.38 -3.89 -6.33
C LEU A 196 -16.36 -3.03 -5.55
N ALA A 197 -16.65 -1.74 -5.30
CA ALA A 197 -15.80 -0.87 -4.50
C ALA A 197 -15.60 -1.41 -3.07
N SER A 198 -16.64 -2.01 -2.47
CA SER A 198 -16.53 -2.66 -1.15
C SER A 198 -15.56 -3.85 -1.13
N VAL A 199 -15.36 -4.52 -2.27
CA VAL A 199 -14.37 -5.59 -2.41
C VAL A 199 -12.95 -5.02 -2.52
N VAL A 200 -12.80 -3.86 -3.17
CA VAL A 200 -11.51 -3.14 -3.26
C VAL A 200 -11.07 -2.62 -1.89
N SER A 201 -12.00 -2.09 -1.08
CA SER A 201 -11.71 -1.58 0.26
C SER A 201 -11.48 -2.69 1.30
N GLY A 202 -11.84 -3.94 0.98
CA GLY A 202 -11.71 -5.09 1.87
C GLY A 202 -12.89 -5.28 2.83
N GLU A 203 -14.00 -4.54 2.67
CA GLU A 203 -15.24 -4.74 3.44
C GLU A 203 -15.90 -6.08 3.12
N ASN A 204 -15.95 -6.45 1.84
CA ASN A 204 -16.44 -7.73 1.36
C ASN A 204 -15.30 -8.51 0.68
N GLN A 205 -15.24 -9.81 0.88
CA GLN A 205 -14.23 -10.68 0.23
C GLN A 205 -14.61 -10.98 -1.23
N TYR A 206 -15.92 -11.08 -1.49
CA TYR A 206 -16.46 -11.43 -2.79
C TYR A 206 -17.51 -10.43 -3.25
N PHE A 207 -17.66 -10.34 -4.56
CA PHE A 207 -18.85 -9.82 -5.21
C PHE A 207 -19.41 -10.87 -6.15
N ILE A 208 -20.73 -10.98 -6.25
CA ILE A 208 -21.39 -11.79 -7.27
C ILE A 208 -22.35 -10.94 -8.09
N GLY A 209 -22.21 -11.03 -9.41
CA GLY A 209 -23.00 -10.27 -10.37
C GLY A 209 -23.03 -10.94 -11.74
N ASN A 210 -23.62 -10.29 -12.73
CA ASN A 210 -23.69 -10.80 -14.09
C ASN A 210 -22.37 -10.53 -14.84
N ASN A 211 -21.82 -11.51 -15.56
CA ASN A 211 -20.53 -11.38 -16.24
C ASN A 211 -20.41 -10.16 -17.18
N ILE A 212 -21.50 -9.70 -17.81
CA ILE A 212 -21.48 -8.55 -18.73
C ILE A 212 -21.39 -7.21 -17.99
N THR A 213 -22.32 -6.93 -17.06
CA THR A 213 -22.33 -5.65 -16.32
C THR A 213 -21.13 -5.57 -15.38
N THR A 214 -20.79 -6.70 -14.75
CA THR A 214 -19.63 -6.84 -13.88
C THR A 214 -18.33 -6.65 -14.66
N GLY A 215 -18.18 -7.33 -15.80
CA GLY A 215 -17.01 -7.20 -16.67
C GLY A 215 -16.79 -5.77 -17.15
N HIS A 216 -17.86 -5.08 -17.55
CA HIS A 216 -17.82 -3.66 -17.90
C HIS A 216 -17.38 -2.78 -16.73
N CYS A 217 -17.99 -2.96 -15.56
CA CYS A 217 -17.69 -2.15 -14.38
C CYS A 217 -16.25 -2.35 -13.90
N ILE A 218 -15.76 -3.59 -13.88
CA ILE A 218 -14.35 -3.90 -13.59
C ILE A 218 -13.45 -3.26 -14.64
N SER A 219 -13.73 -3.43 -15.93
CA SER A 219 -12.91 -2.86 -17.00
C SER A 219 -12.83 -1.34 -16.92
N LYS A 220 -13.93 -0.67 -16.56
CA LYS A 220 -14.03 0.79 -16.53
C LYS A 220 -13.39 1.41 -15.28
N TYR A 221 -13.58 0.80 -14.11
CA TYR A 221 -13.23 1.43 -12.82
C TYR A 221 -12.22 0.64 -11.97
N PHE A 222 -12.13 -0.68 -12.13
CA PHE A 222 -11.40 -1.55 -11.18
C PHE A 222 -10.40 -2.50 -11.84
N SER A 223 -9.93 -2.17 -13.04
CA SER A 223 -9.15 -3.06 -13.91
C SER A 223 -7.77 -3.46 -13.37
N GLN A 224 -7.29 -2.75 -12.35
CA GLN A 224 -6.03 -2.99 -11.63
C GLN A 224 -6.23 -3.58 -10.23
N SER A 225 -7.48 -3.68 -9.75
CA SER A 225 -7.78 -4.03 -8.36
C SER A 225 -8.62 -5.29 -8.22
N LEU A 226 -9.47 -5.60 -9.19
CA LEU A 226 -10.42 -6.71 -9.14
C LEU A 226 -10.24 -7.67 -10.31
N VAL A 227 -10.65 -8.91 -10.10
CA VAL A 227 -10.62 -9.97 -11.09
C VAL A 227 -11.82 -10.88 -10.95
N ILE A 228 -12.34 -11.37 -12.09
CA ILE A 228 -13.34 -12.44 -12.10
C ILE A 228 -12.63 -13.75 -11.78
N ALA A 229 -12.99 -14.34 -10.65
CA ALA A 229 -12.41 -15.57 -10.14
C ALA A 229 -13.06 -16.82 -10.77
N HIS A 230 -14.37 -16.79 -11.00
CA HIS A 230 -15.12 -17.95 -11.48
C HIS A 230 -16.46 -17.55 -12.13
N TYR A 231 -16.94 -18.38 -13.07
CA TYR A 231 -18.27 -18.28 -13.67
C TYR A 231 -19.11 -19.50 -13.31
N PHE A 232 -20.30 -19.27 -12.77
CA PHE A 232 -21.25 -20.32 -12.45
C PHE A 232 -22.14 -20.62 -13.65
N ARG A 233 -22.35 -21.91 -13.93
CA ARG A 233 -23.21 -22.35 -15.03
C ARG A 233 -24.69 -22.30 -14.68
N GLN A 234 -25.04 -22.59 -13.43
CA GLN A 234 -26.42 -22.52 -12.96
C GLN A 234 -26.95 -21.08 -13.06
N GLN A 235 -28.26 -20.96 -13.23
CA GLN A 235 -28.96 -19.67 -13.32
C GLN A 235 -28.46 -18.74 -14.42
N GLU A 236 -28.12 -19.29 -15.59
CA GLU A 236 -27.92 -18.51 -16.82
C GLU A 236 -29.13 -17.59 -17.06
N GLN A 237 -28.85 -16.31 -17.28
CA GLN A 237 -29.89 -15.31 -17.55
C GLN A 237 -29.86 -14.93 -19.02
N HIS A 238 -31.05 -14.60 -19.55
CA HIS A 238 -31.24 -14.36 -20.97
C HIS A 238 -31.98 -13.04 -21.19
N ASN A 239 -31.69 -12.34 -22.29
CA ASN A 239 -32.67 -11.44 -22.89
C ASN A 239 -33.30 -12.09 -24.13
N ARG A 240 -34.57 -11.78 -24.38
CA ARG A 240 -35.36 -12.36 -25.47
C ARG A 240 -36.29 -11.30 -26.02
N PHE A 241 -36.74 -11.51 -27.26
CA PHE A 241 -37.92 -10.83 -27.75
C PHE A 241 -39.18 -11.54 -27.25
N VAL A 242 -40.18 -10.76 -26.86
CA VAL A 242 -41.51 -11.25 -26.52
C VAL A 242 -42.49 -10.74 -27.56
N THR A 243 -43.24 -11.66 -28.15
CA THR A 243 -44.26 -11.40 -29.17
C THR A 243 -45.60 -11.94 -28.71
N ARG A 244 -46.68 -11.48 -29.34
CA ARG A 244 -47.99 -12.12 -29.17
C ARG A 244 -48.06 -13.37 -30.05
N ASP A 245 -48.77 -14.39 -29.56
CA ASP A 245 -49.02 -15.64 -30.31
C ASP A 245 -49.83 -15.42 -31.60
N ASP A 246 -50.60 -14.31 -31.67
CA ASP A 246 -51.36 -13.87 -32.85
C ASP A 246 -50.49 -13.36 -34.03
N ARG A 247 -49.15 -13.36 -33.89
CA ARG A 247 -48.19 -12.95 -34.93
C ARG A 247 -47.00 -13.94 -35.06
N PRO A 248 -47.24 -15.16 -35.57
CA PRO A 248 -46.19 -16.16 -35.72
C PRO A 248 -45.11 -15.74 -36.74
N GLU A 249 -45.44 -14.93 -37.75
CA GLU A 249 -44.46 -14.45 -38.72
C GLU A 249 -43.39 -13.56 -38.09
N LEU A 250 -43.77 -12.62 -37.22
CA LEU A 250 -42.82 -11.74 -36.52
C LEU A 250 -41.92 -12.57 -35.60
N HIS A 251 -42.51 -13.50 -34.85
CA HIS A 251 -41.76 -14.40 -33.98
C HIS A 251 -40.69 -15.18 -34.78
N GLN A 252 -41.07 -15.78 -35.91
CA GLN A 252 -40.14 -16.52 -36.77
C GLN A 252 -39.05 -15.64 -37.39
N ILE A 253 -39.36 -14.39 -37.76
CA ILE A 253 -38.35 -13.44 -38.26
C ILE A 253 -37.31 -13.13 -37.18
N LEU A 254 -37.76 -12.86 -35.95
CA LEU A 254 -36.87 -12.57 -34.82
C LEU A 254 -35.99 -13.78 -34.48
N ASP A 255 -36.56 -14.98 -34.48
CA ASP A 255 -35.81 -16.22 -34.28
C ASP A 255 -34.77 -16.46 -35.37
N ARG A 256 -35.14 -16.30 -36.65
CA ARG A 256 -34.19 -16.45 -37.77
C ARG A 256 -33.08 -15.40 -37.70
N PHE A 257 -33.39 -14.17 -37.30
CA PHE A 257 -32.39 -13.13 -37.08
C PHE A 257 -31.38 -13.55 -36.01
N ILE A 258 -31.84 -13.99 -34.84
CA ILE A 258 -30.96 -14.42 -33.74
C ILE A 258 -30.06 -15.59 -34.16
N HIS A 259 -30.60 -16.57 -34.88
CA HIS A 259 -29.83 -17.72 -35.36
C HIS A 259 -28.84 -17.38 -36.49
N ALA A 260 -29.04 -16.27 -37.21
CA ALA A 260 -28.15 -15.82 -38.27
C ALA A 260 -26.92 -15.05 -37.75
N ILE A 261 -26.91 -14.66 -36.47
CA ILE A 261 -25.77 -13.97 -35.85
C ILE A 261 -24.66 -14.98 -35.56
N ASP A 262 -23.53 -14.83 -36.25
CA ASP A 262 -22.33 -15.64 -35.99
C ASP A 262 -21.52 -15.11 -34.80
N SER A 263 -20.55 -15.92 -34.35
CA SER A 263 -19.71 -15.59 -33.19
C SER A 263 -18.86 -14.34 -33.42
N ASP A 264 -18.44 -14.08 -34.66
CA ASP A 264 -17.60 -12.92 -35.01
C ASP A 264 -18.41 -11.61 -34.94
N THR A 265 -19.66 -11.63 -35.42
CA THR A 265 -20.57 -10.49 -35.32
C THR A 265 -20.97 -10.21 -33.87
N ALA A 266 -21.34 -11.25 -33.10
CA ALA A 266 -21.65 -11.11 -31.69
C ALA A 266 -20.45 -10.54 -30.90
N MET A 267 -19.23 -11.02 -31.20
CA MET A 267 -18.00 -10.52 -30.58
C MET A 267 -17.75 -9.04 -30.95
N ARG A 268 -17.94 -8.64 -32.22
CA ARG A 268 -17.76 -7.24 -32.65
C ARG A 268 -18.73 -6.29 -31.97
N ILE A 269 -20.01 -6.66 -31.85
CA ILE A 269 -20.99 -5.87 -31.10
C ILE A 269 -20.51 -5.69 -29.65
N MET A 270 -20.14 -6.80 -29.01
CA MET A 270 -19.78 -6.77 -27.60
C MET A 270 -18.45 -6.04 -27.32
N GLN A 271 -17.49 -6.12 -28.25
CA GLN A 271 -16.20 -5.42 -28.19
C GLN A 271 -16.32 -3.91 -28.08
N ASN A 272 -17.34 -3.31 -28.71
CA ASN A 272 -17.56 -1.87 -28.63
C ASN A 272 -17.92 -1.42 -27.20
N TRP A 273 -18.40 -2.34 -26.37
CA TRP A 273 -18.89 -2.07 -25.02
C TRP A 273 -18.04 -2.71 -23.92
N LEU A 274 -17.26 -3.75 -24.24
CA LEU A 274 -16.43 -4.53 -23.32
C LEU A 274 -14.98 -4.63 -23.82
N ASN A 275 -14.04 -4.05 -23.08
CA ASN A 275 -12.61 -4.07 -23.42
C ASN A 275 -11.85 -5.31 -22.87
N ARG A 276 -12.42 -6.09 -21.95
CA ARG A 276 -11.78 -7.27 -21.33
C ARG A 276 -12.76 -8.37 -20.91
N GLY A 277 -12.34 -9.62 -21.09
CA GLY A 277 -12.87 -10.83 -20.46
C GLY A 277 -14.26 -11.24 -20.93
N ASP A 278 -14.60 -10.90 -22.17
CA ASP A 278 -15.97 -11.06 -22.65
C ASP A 278 -16.20 -12.46 -23.24
N LEU A 279 -17.14 -13.18 -22.63
CA LEU A 279 -17.58 -14.52 -23.00
C LEU A 279 -18.64 -14.53 -24.12
N SER A 280 -18.72 -13.47 -24.94
CA SER A 280 -19.72 -13.34 -26.01
C SER A 280 -19.73 -14.50 -27.01
N PHE A 281 -18.58 -15.14 -27.25
CA PHE A 281 -18.46 -16.33 -28.09
C PHE A 281 -19.28 -17.53 -27.57
N LEU A 282 -19.66 -17.53 -26.29
CA LEU A 282 -20.55 -18.54 -25.70
C LEU A 282 -22.02 -18.40 -26.13
N ASN A 283 -22.41 -17.27 -26.74
CA ASN A 283 -23.76 -17.09 -27.25
C ASN A 283 -24.04 -17.93 -28.50
N THR A 284 -23.00 -18.41 -29.19
CA THR A 284 -23.11 -19.27 -30.36
C THR A 284 -22.98 -20.74 -29.95
N PRO A 285 -23.98 -21.60 -30.21
CA PRO A 285 -23.90 -23.01 -29.89
C PRO A 285 -22.76 -23.71 -30.64
N LEU A 286 -22.05 -24.61 -29.98
CA LEU A 286 -21.05 -25.46 -30.64
C LEU A 286 -21.72 -26.49 -31.55
N PRO A 287 -21.23 -26.67 -32.79
CA PRO A 287 -21.80 -27.64 -33.73
C PRO A 287 -21.36 -29.07 -33.37
N PHE A 288 -22.07 -29.68 -32.41
CA PHE A 288 -21.81 -31.06 -32.01
C PHE A 288 -22.44 -32.07 -32.96
N SER A 289 -21.73 -33.15 -33.27
CA SER A 289 -22.27 -34.29 -34.02
C SER A 289 -23.27 -35.08 -33.16
N ALA A 290 -24.12 -35.89 -33.78
CA ALA A 290 -25.07 -36.73 -33.05
C ALA A 290 -24.38 -37.74 -32.11
N GLU A 291 -23.14 -38.14 -32.42
CA GLU A 291 -22.32 -39.01 -31.58
C GLU A 291 -21.78 -38.24 -30.36
N GLU A 292 -21.26 -37.04 -30.57
CA GLU A 292 -20.76 -36.16 -29.51
C GLU A 292 -21.86 -35.76 -28.53
N GLN A 293 -23.06 -35.42 -29.03
CA GLN A 293 -24.21 -35.09 -28.18
C GLN A 293 -24.62 -36.28 -27.29
N ARG A 294 -24.64 -37.50 -27.84
CA ARG A 294 -24.89 -38.73 -27.05
C ARG A 294 -23.80 -38.95 -26.01
N TRP A 295 -22.55 -38.69 -26.36
CA TRP A 295 -21.41 -38.80 -25.43
C TRP A 295 -21.57 -37.82 -24.26
N LEU A 296 -21.87 -36.54 -24.53
CA LEU A 296 -22.11 -35.49 -23.52
C LEU A 296 -23.27 -35.82 -22.58
N GLN A 297 -24.36 -36.40 -23.12
CA GLN A 297 -25.50 -36.82 -22.30
C GLN A 297 -25.14 -37.95 -21.33
N LYS A 298 -24.29 -38.88 -21.77
CA LYS A 298 -23.86 -40.05 -20.98
C LYS A 298 -22.76 -39.71 -19.97
N HIS A 299 -21.82 -38.83 -20.32
CA HIS A 299 -20.62 -38.52 -19.53
C HIS A 299 -20.64 -37.08 -19.05
N ARG A 300 -21.39 -36.82 -17.97
CA ARG A 300 -21.45 -35.47 -17.39
C ARG A 300 -20.24 -35.11 -16.54
N ARG A 301 -19.52 -36.09 -16.01
CA ARG A 301 -18.37 -35.89 -15.11
C ARG A 301 -17.12 -36.48 -15.74
N VAL A 302 -16.06 -35.68 -15.78
CA VAL A 302 -14.80 -35.99 -16.45
C VAL A 302 -13.66 -35.81 -15.45
N ARG A 303 -12.87 -36.85 -15.25
CA ARG A 303 -11.78 -36.85 -14.27
C ARG A 303 -10.51 -36.25 -14.86
N LEU A 304 -9.94 -35.27 -14.15
CA LEU A 304 -8.73 -34.56 -14.55
C LEU A 304 -7.51 -35.08 -13.81
N LEU A 305 -6.48 -35.55 -14.51
CA LEU A 305 -5.19 -35.85 -13.88
C LEU A 305 -4.37 -34.56 -13.76
N VAL A 306 -4.27 -34.02 -12.55
CA VAL A 306 -3.72 -32.68 -12.29
C VAL A 306 -2.37 -32.77 -11.59
N ASN A 307 -1.35 -32.12 -12.15
CA ASN A 307 -0.12 -31.78 -11.43
C ASN A 307 -0.28 -30.39 -10.78
N PRO A 308 -0.46 -30.28 -9.46
CA PRO A 308 -0.66 -28.99 -8.78
C PRO A 308 0.61 -28.15 -8.67
N TYR A 309 1.78 -28.69 -9.06
CA TYR A 309 3.07 -28.01 -8.92
C TYR A 309 3.56 -27.38 -10.23
N PHE A 310 2.64 -26.91 -11.07
CA PHE A 310 2.96 -26.30 -12.36
C PHE A 310 2.35 -24.90 -12.55
N PRO A 311 2.67 -23.93 -11.67
CA PRO A 311 2.15 -22.58 -11.78
C PRO A 311 2.76 -21.81 -12.98
N PRO A 312 2.04 -20.83 -13.55
CA PRO A 312 0.65 -20.47 -13.26
C PRO A 312 -0.41 -21.34 -13.98
N PHE A 313 -0.02 -22.45 -14.60
CA PHE A 313 -0.93 -23.27 -15.42
C PHE A 313 -1.90 -24.08 -14.56
N THR A 314 -1.37 -24.86 -13.63
CA THR A 314 -2.12 -25.67 -12.67
C THR A 314 -1.51 -25.52 -11.29
N LEU A 315 -2.33 -25.07 -10.35
CA LEU A 315 -2.06 -24.98 -8.92
C LEU A 315 -3.32 -25.38 -8.15
N VAL A 316 -3.23 -25.47 -6.83
CA VAL A 316 -4.39 -25.66 -5.96
C VAL A 316 -4.37 -24.62 -4.86
N ASP A 317 -5.55 -24.29 -4.34
CA ASP A 317 -5.68 -23.48 -3.13
C ASP A 317 -5.71 -24.35 -1.86
N ASP A 318 -5.95 -23.72 -0.72
CA ASP A 318 -5.97 -24.36 0.60
C ASP A 318 -7.09 -25.41 0.76
N GLU A 319 -8.09 -25.43 -0.13
CA GLU A 319 -9.20 -26.39 -0.14
C GLU A 319 -9.02 -27.48 -1.22
N ASP A 320 -7.80 -27.62 -1.78
CA ASP A 320 -7.47 -28.55 -2.87
C ASP A 320 -8.26 -28.30 -4.17
N GLU A 321 -8.88 -27.12 -4.33
CA GLU A 321 -9.56 -26.75 -5.58
C GLU A 321 -8.54 -26.37 -6.66
N LEU A 322 -8.79 -26.80 -7.89
CA LEU A 322 -7.91 -26.53 -9.03
C LEU A 322 -7.93 -25.05 -9.41
N ARG A 323 -6.74 -24.46 -9.50
CA ARG A 323 -6.45 -23.06 -9.83
C ARG A 323 -5.44 -22.96 -10.97
N GLY A 324 -5.29 -21.75 -11.51
CA GLY A 324 -4.37 -21.45 -12.61
C GLY A 324 -5.08 -21.23 -13.95
N ILE A 325 -4.28 -20.96 -14.98
CA ILE A 325 -4.78 -20.68 -16.33
C ILE A 325 -5.64 -21.83 -16.86
N MET A 326 -5.27 -23.08 -16.54
CA MET A 326 -6.05 -24.24 -16.96
C MET A 326 -7.39 -24.36 -16.24
N ALA A 327 -7.48 -23.91 -14.98
CA ALA A 327 -8.74 -23.90 -14.25
C ALA A 327 -9.73 -22.93 -14.91
N ASP A 328 -9.28 -21.73 -15.28
CA ASP A 328 -10.10 -20.73 -15.97
C ASP A 328 -10.59 -21.27 -17.33
N MET A 329 -9.73 -21.97 -18.08
CA MET A 329 -10.10 -22.54 -19.37
C MET A 329 -11.05 -23.73 -19.25
N LEU A 330 -10.86 -24.60 -18.25
CA LEU A 330 -11.81 -25.68 -17.93
C LEU A 330 -13.16 -25.13 -17.49
N ASN A 331 -13.20 -23.99 -16.81
CA ASN A 331 -14.46 -23.31 -16.48
C ASN A 331 -15.21 -22.92 -17.76
N ILE A 332 -14.51 -22.39 -18.77
CA ILE A 332 -15.11 -22.05 -20.07
C ILE A 332 -15.56 -23.30 -20.83
N PHE A 333 -14.75 -24.36 -20.86
CA PHE A 333 -15.17 -25.63 -21.46
C PHE A 333 -16.42 -26.20 -20.79
N SER A 334 -16.55 -26.07 -19.47
CA SER A 334 -17.75 -26.45 -18.73
C SER A 334 -18.96 -25.63 -19.16
N LEU A 335 -18.82 -24.31 -19.37
CA LEU A 335 -19.89 -23.45 -19.88
C LEU A 335 -20.31 -23.85 -21.31
N GLN A 336 -19.36 -24.17 -22.20
CA GLN A 336 -19.60 -24.51 -23.60
C GLN A 336 -20.21 -25.91 -23.80
N THR A 337 -19.65 -26.91 -23.13
CA THR A 337 -19.95 -28.34 -23.37
C THR A 337 -20.93 -28.89 -22.35
N GLY A 338 -20.98 -28.27 -21.18
CA GLY A 338 -21.75 -28.72 -20.04
C GLY A 338 -21.11 -29.83 -19.20
N LEU A 339 -19.83 -30.14 -19.43
CA LEU A 339 -19.07 -31.11 -18.64
C LEU A 339 -18.70 -30.56 -17.26
N GLN A 340 -18.69 -31.44 -16.27
CA GLN A 340 -18.16 -31.17 -14.93
C GLN A 340 -16.80 -31.85 -14.79
N PHE A 341 -15.82 -31.11 -14.30
CA PHE A 341 -14.46 -31.61 -14.18
C PHE A 341 -14.10 -31.90 -12.73
N GLU A 342 -13.65 -33.12 -12.45
CA GLU A 342 -13.27 -33.57 -11.09
C GLU A 342 -11.74 -33.78 -11.03
N PRO A 343 -11.01 -33.01 -10.21
CA PRO A 343 -9.55 -33.11 -10.15
C PRO A 343 -9.06 -34.34 -9.38
N ILE A 344 -8.06 -35.01 -9.94
CA ILE A 344 -7.24 -36.05 -9.34
C ILE A 344 -5.84 -35.47 -9.16
N LEU A 345 -5.53 -35.03 -7.95
CA LEU A 345 -4.25 -34.41 -7.63
C LEU A 345 -3.13 -35.44 -7.54
N VAL A 346 -2.03 -35.15 -8.23
CA VAL A 346 -0.82 -35.96 -8.24
C VAL A 346 0.23 -35.36 -7.32
N ARG A 347 0.84 -36.19 -6.46
CA ARG A 347 1.77 -35.69 -5.43
C ARG A 347 3.23 -35.60 -5.89
N ASN A 348 3.64 -36.47 -6.80
CA ASN A 348 5.01 -36.52 -7.30
C ASN A 348 5.06 -37.25 -8.65
N ARG A 349 6.24 -37.24 -9.28
CA ARG A 349 6.49 -37.90 -10.57
C ARG A 349 6.15 -39.40 -10.56
N HIS A 350 6.42 -40.11 -9.47
CA HIS A 350 6.15 -41.54 -9.37
C HIS A 350 4.64 -41.83 -9.34
N ASP A 351 3.88 -41.02 -8.60
CA ASP A 351 2.42 -41.05 -8.56
C ASP A 351 1.83 -40.71 -9.93
N LEU A 352 2.41 -39.74 -10.66
CA LEU A 352 2.00 -39.41 -12.04
C LEU A 352 2.16 -40.63 -12.95
N ALA A 353 3.34 -41.25 -12.98
CA ALA A 353 3.60 -42.40 -13.84
C ALA A 353 2.65 -43.57 -13.54
N LYS A 354 2.42 -43.86 -12.26
CA LYS A 354 1.50 -44.91 -11.81
C LYS A 354 0.05 -44.63 -12.18
N ARG A 355 -0.38 -43.37 -12.10
CA ARG A 355 -1.72 -42.93 -12.52
C ARG A 355 -1.88 -42.94 -14.03
N MET A 356 -0.83 -42.60 -14.78
CA MET A 356 -0.86 -42.66 -16.24
C MET A 356 -1.03 -44.09 -16.77
N GLU A 357 -0.57 -45.11 -16.03
CA GLU A 357 -0.81 -46.53 -16.34
C GLU A 357 -2.22 -47.00 -15.99
N LYS A 358 -2.90 -46.33 -15.06
CA LYS A 358 -4.28 -46.65 -14.67
C LYS A 358 -5.23 -45.79 -15.49
N GLU A 359 -6.16 -46.40 -16.21
CA GLU A 359 -7.16 -45.71 -17.03
C GLU A 359 -8.28 -45.03 -16.18
N ASP A 360 -7.93 -44.42 -15.04
CA ASP A 360 -8.90 -43.80 -14.10
C ASP A 360 -9.08 -42.28 -14.32
N TRP A 361 -8.44 -41.72 -15.35
CA TRP A 361 -8.45 -40.32 -15.73
C TRP A 361 -8.87 -40.15 -17.20
N ALA A 362 -9.38 -38.98 -17.55
CA ALA A 362 -9.89 -38.68 -18.89
C ALA A 362 -9.20 -37.50 -19.58
N ILE A 363 -8.65 -36.55 -18.81
CA ILE A 363 -7.91 -35.41 -19.36
C ILE A 363 -6.75 -35.06 -18.42
N MET A 364 -5.57 -34.79 -18.97
CA MET A 364 -4.52 -34.03 -18.27
C MET A 364 -4.50 -32.61 -18.86
N PRO A 365 -4.83 -31.58 -18.05
CA PRO A 365 -5.13 -30.25 -18.58
C PRO A 365 -3.89 -29.47 -19.03
N ALA A 366 -2.73 -29.66 -18.39
CA ALA A 366 -1.48 -29.03 -18.80
C ALA A 366 -0.41 -30.09 -19.05
N ALA A 367 -0.14 -30.37 -20.32
CA ALA A 367 0.96 -31.20 -20.77
C ALA A 367 1.84 -30.45 -21.76
N THR A 368 3.16 -30.61 -21.65
CA THR A 368 4.18 -29.98 -22.52
C THR A 368 4.96 -31.02 -23.33
N LEU A 369 4.43 -32.24 -23.43
CA LEU A 369 5.14 -33.43 -23.87
C LEU A 369 5.72 -33.22 -25.28
N ASN A 370 7.03 -33.02 -25.34
CA ASN A 370 7.81 -33.21 -26.55
C ASN A 370 8.58 -34.53 -26.43
N SER A 371 8.36 -35.38 -27.43
CA SER A 371 9.17 -36.52 -27.85
C SER A 371 8.81 -37.93 -27.35
N GLN A 372 8.43 -38.24 -26.10
CA GLN A 372 7.89 -39.57 -25.69
C GLN A 372 7.08 -39.48 -24.38
N PRO A 373 5.79 -39.91 -24.28
CA PRO A 373 5.23 -41.16 -24.82
C PRO A 373 3.96 -40.95 -25.69
N GLN A 374 4.08 -41.14 -27.00
CA GLN A 374 2.96 -41.06 -27.95
C GLN A 374 2.03 -42.30 -27.94
N ALA A 375 2.36 -43.36 -27.21
CA ALA A 375 1.67 -44.65 -27.34
C ALA A 375 0.23 -44.65 -26.80
N TYR A 376 -0.10 -43.84 -25.78
CA TYR A 376 -1.35 -43.94 -25.03
C TYR A 376 -2.20 -42.66 -25.00
N VAL A 377 -1.67 -41.55 -25.53
CA VAL A 377 -2.28 -40.22 -25.38
C VAL A 377 -2.35 -39.48 -26.72
N THR A 378 -3.48 -38.81 -26.95
CA THR A 378 -3.71 -37.85 -28.02
C THR A 378 -3.55 -36.45 -27.43
N LEU A 379 -2.73 -35.62 -28.07
CA LEU A 379 -2.54 -34.22 -27.68
C LEU A 379 -3.46 -33.32 -28.49
N SER A 380 -4.07 -32.32 -27.86
CA SER A 380 -4.80 -31.26 -28.55
C SER A 380 -3.84 -30.35 -29.33
N ASP A 381 -4.42 -29.45 -30.14
CA ASP A 381 -3.72 -28.26 -30.62
C ASP A 381 -3.12 -27.45 -29.45
N PRO A 382 -2.00 -26.73 -29.67
CA PRO A 382 -1.34 -25.97 -28.62
C PRO A 382 -2.26 -24.85 -28.13
N LEU A 383 -2.51 -24.83 -26.81
CA LEU A 383 -3.37 -23.83 -26.18
C LEU A 383 -2.57 -22.56 -25.87
N ILE A 384 -1.32 -22.73 -25.41
CA ILE A 384 -0.43 -21.62 -25.06
C ILE A 384 0.99 -21.98 -25.52
N ASN A 385 1.65 -21.07 -26.23
CA ASN A 385 3.05 -21.18 -26.58
C ASN A 385 3.87 -20.21 -25.72
N VAL A 386 4.85 -20.72 -24.98
CA VAL A 386 5.70 -19.91 -24.10
C VAL A 386 7.18 -20.21 -24.36
N ALA A 387 8.04 -19.19 -24.30
CA ALA A 387 9.47 -19.42 -24.44
C ALA A 387 10.04 -20.15 -23.22
N PHE A 388 11.15 -20.87 -23.41
CA PHE A 388 11.99 -21.32 -22.31
C PHE A 388 12.93 -20.20 -21.88
N VAL A 389 13.10 -20.06 -20.57
CA VAL A 389 13.97 -19.06 -19.96
C VAL A 389 14.93 -19.72 -18.99
N LEU A 390 16.09 -19.09 -18.84
CA LEU A 390 17.07 -19.38 -17.82
C LEU A 390 16.82 -18.43 -16.64
N VAL A 391 16.84 -18.92 -15.41
CA VAL A 391 16.65 -18.14 -14.19
C VAL A 391 17.87 -18.24 -13.29
N ALA A 392 18.41 -17.10 -12.85
CA ALA A 392 19.62 -17.02 -12.03
C ALA A 392 19.51 -15.91 -10.96
N ARG A 393 20.44 -15.91 -9.99
CA ARG A 393 20.57 -14.86 -8.96
C ARG A 393 21.28 -13.61 -9.51
N GLY A 394 20.99 -12.44 -8.94
CA GLY A 394 21.67 -11.19 -9.30
C GLY A 394 21.08 -10.52 -10.54
N SER A 395 21.87 -9.81 -11.35
CA SER A 395 21.37 -9.21 -12.60
C SER A 395 20.98 -10.27 -13.64
N ALA A 396 20.39 -9.83 -14.76
CA ALA A 396 19.91 -10.72 -15.83
C ALA A 396 20.91 -11.87 -16.14
N PRO A 397 20.45 -13.13 -16.16
CA PRO A 397 21.31 -14.30 -16.35
C PRO A 397 22.24 -14.15 -17.56
N ASP A 398 23.51 -14.51 -17.38
CA ASP A 398 24.50 -14.56 -18.47
C ASP A 398 24.00 -15.47 -19.61
N PRO A 399 23.69 -14.96 -20.82
CA PRO A 399 23.24 -15.77 -21.94
C PRO A 399 24.24 -16.85 -22.35
N HIS A 400 25.52 -16.65 -22.04
CA HIS A 400 26.59 -17.61 -22.31
C HIS A 400 26.71 -18.70 -21.24
N LEU A 401 25.87 -18.72 -20.20
CA LEU A 401 25.88 -19.75 -19.16
C LEU A 401 25.74 -21.16 -19.74
N LEU A 402 24.94 -21.30 -20.81
CA LEU A 402 24.73 -22.57 -21.51
C LEU A 402 25.95 -23.04 -22.33
N THR A 403 26.96 -22.19 -22.53
CA THR A 403 28.17 -22.49 -23.31
C THR A 403 29.36 -22.91 -22.45
N ARG A 404 29.26 -22.80 -21.12
CA ARG A 404 30.30 -23.20 -20.16
C ARG A 404 29.82 -24.31 -19.25
N SER A 405 30.73 -24.97 -18.53
CA SER A 405 30.35 -25.93 -17.49
C SER A 405 29.65 -25.20 -16.34
N ALA A 406 28.36 -25.44 -16.16
CA ALA A 406 27.53 -24.88 -15.10
C ALA A 406 26.58 -25.95 -14.54
N ARG A 407 26.16 -25.79 -13.28
CA ARG A 407 25.14 -26.63 -12.64
C ARG A 407 23.78 -25.98 -12.88
N ILE A 408 22.94 -26.62 -13.68
CA ILE A 408 21.63 -26.06 -14.05
C ILE A 408 20.52 -27.00 -13.61
N ALA A 409 19.58 -26.49 -12.81
CA ALA A 409 18.38 -27.21 -12.41
C ALA A 409 17.38 -27.31 -13.56
N LEU A 410 16.81 -28.51 -13.74
CA LEU A 410 15.90 -28.83 -14.81
C LEU A 410 14.66 -29.53 -14.24
N PRO A 411 13.53 -28.84 -14.13
CA PRO A 411 12.26 -29.44 -13.73
C PRO A 411 11.85 -30.54 -14.70
N VAL A 412 11.61 -31.73 -14.15
CA VAL A 412 11.15 -32.90 -14.91
C VAL A 412 9.68 -32.70 -15.27
N GLY A 413 9.36 -32.78 -16.57
CA GLY A 413 8.00 -32.71 -17.10
C GLY A 413 7.79 -31.57 -18.10
N PRO A 414 7.73 -30.30 -17.66
CA PRO A 414 7.38 -29.14 -18.51
C PRO A 414 8.33 -28.86 -19.69
N ILE A 415 9.54 -29.40 -19.62
CA ILE A 415 10.69 -28.98 -20.42
C ILE A 415 11.22 -30.20 -21.15
N ALA A 416 11.55 -30.05 -22.44
CA ALA A 416 12.15 -31.10 -23.27
C ALA A 416 13.55 -31.46 -22.75
N ALA A 417 13.60 -32.19 -21.64
CA ALA A 417 14.82 -32.46 -20.90
C ALA A 417 15.82 -33.26 -21.72
N HIS A 418 15.32 -34.15 -22.57
CA HIS A 418 16.14 -34.91 -23.51
C HIS A 418 16.81 -33.99 -24.54
N ASP A 419 16.06 -33.09 -25.18
CA ASP A 419 16.57 -32.18 -26.20
C ASP A 419 17.58 -31.18 -25.60
N LEU A 420 17.32 -30.66 -24.40
CA LEU A 420 18.24 -29.79 -23.69
C LEU A 420 19.55 -30.48 -23.31
N LYS A 421 19.46 -31.71 -22.79
CA LYS A 421 20.63 -32.52 -22.45
C LYS A 421 21.46 -32.87 -23.68
N ALA A 422 20.80 -33.15 -24.81
CA ALA A 422 21.45 -33.44 -26.08
C ALA A 422 22.13 -32.21 -26.69
N ARG A 423 21.49 -31.03 -26.62
CA ARG A 423 22.02 -29.77 -27.17
C ARG A 423 23.14 -29.16 -26.34
N PHE A 424 23.13 -29.36 -25.01
CA PHE A 424 24.12 -28.81 -24.09
C PHE A 424 24.75 -29.91 -23.20
N PRO A 425 25.57 -30.81 -23.79
CA PRO A 425 26.19 -31.92 -23.06
C PRO A 425 27.21 -31.49 -22.00
N GLN A 426 27.76 -30.28 -22.11
CA GLN A 426 28.71 -29.69 -21.18
C GLN A 426 28.10 -29.24 -19.84
N ILE A 427 26.77 -29.17 -19.75
CA ILE A 427 26.05 -28.71 -18.56
C ILE A 427 25.85 -29.87 -17.58
N ASN A 428 26.07 -29.60 -16.29
CA ASN A 428 25.73 -30.53 -15.24
C ASN A 428 24.26 -30.35 -14.84
N TRP A 429 23.40 -31.19 -15.41
CA TRP A 429 21.95 -31.11 -15.23
C TRP A 429 21.51 -31.72 -13.89
N VAL A 430 20.84 -30.93 -13.07
CA VAL A 430 20.23 -31.38 -11.81
C VAL A 430 18.72 -31.48 -12.01
N GLU A 431 18.18 -32.69 -12.09
CA GLU A 431 16.73 -32.91 -12.25
C GLU A 431 15.97 -32.57 -10.96
N THR A 432 14.84 -31.87 -11.08
CA THR A 432 13.95 -31.55 -9.96
C THR A 432 12.51 -31.96 -10.25
N ASP A 433 11.70 -32.22 -9.22
CA ASP A 433 10.31 -32.65 -9.40
C ASP A 433 9.39 -31.53 -9.92
N ASN A 434 9.71 -30.26 -9.63
CA ASN A 434 8.93 -29.11 -10.06
C ASN A 434 9.77 -27.83 -10.15
N VAL A 435 9.19 -26.80 -10.77
CA VAL A 435 9.82 -25.49 -10.97
C VAL A 435 10.11 -24.77 -9.64
N GLY A 436 9.25 -24.94 -8.63
CA GLY A 436 9.45 -24.34 -7.31
C GLY A 436 10.74 -24.82 -6.63
N ILE A 437 10.99 -26.13 -6.64
CA ILE A 437 12.24 -26.71 -6.12
C ILE A 437 13.44 -26.19 -6.93
N ALA A 438 13.35 -26.14 -8.26
CA ALA A 438 14.44 -25.63 -9.09
C ALA A 438 14.79 -24.17 -8.78
N MET A 439 13.79 -23.29 -8.64
CA MET A 439 14.01 -21.88 -8.30
C MET A 439 14.59 -21.72 -6.90
N LYS A 440 14.13 -22.52 -5.94
CA LYS A 440 14.67 -22.52 -4.58
C LYS A 440 16.15 -22.91 -4.55
N MET A 441 16.55 -23.94 -5.29
CA MET A 441 17.96 -24.33 -5.41
C MET A 441 18.82 -23.22 -6.05
N VAL A 442 18.25 -22.44 -6.97
CA VAL A 442 18.92 -21.24 -7.51
C VAL A 442 19.01 -20.18 -6.42
N GLU A 443 17.99 -19.90 -5.65
CA GLU A 443 18.04 -18.88 -4.60
C GLU A 443 19.05 -19.23 -3.48
N GLU A 444 19.10 -20.49 -3.06
CA GLU A 444 20.01 -21.00 -2.01
C GLU A 444 21.47 -21.14 -2.48
N GLY A 445 21.74 -21.03 -3.78
CA GLY A 445 23.09 -21.16 -4.32
C GLY A 445 23.57 -22.58 -4.62
N GLU A 446 22.69 -23.57 -4.56
CA GLU A 446 23.03 -24.97 -4.86
C GLU A 446 23.28 -25.23 -6.36
N VAL A 447 22.63 -24.43 -7.21
CA VAL A 447 22.82 -24.41 -8.68
C VAL A 447 23.07 -22.99 -9.19
N ASP A 448 23.67 -22.89 -10.37
CA ASP A 448 23.99 -21.62 -11.02
C ASP A 448 22.74 -20.99 -11.66
N ALA A 449 21.86 -21.83 -12.21
CA ALA A 449 20.60 -21.40 -12.82
C ALA A 449 19.56 -22.53 -12.87
N ALA A 450 18.33 -22.19 -13.23
CA ALA A 450 17.25 -23.13 -13.52
C ALA A 450 16.62 -22.84 -14.89
N VAL A 451 16.13 -23.89 -15.58
CA VAL A 451 15.30 -23.73 -16.78
C VAL A 451 13.83 -23.74 -16.39
N ALA A 452 13.05 -22.82 -16.93
CA ALA A 452 11.60 -22.76 -16.73
C ALA A 452 10.89 -22.24 -17.99
N SER A 453 9.57 -22.36 -18.03
CA SER A 453 8.78 -21.58 -18.99
C SER A 453 8.77 -20.11 -18.57
N GLU A 454 8.68 -19.18 -19.53
CA GLU A 454 8.65 -17.74 -19.24
C GLU A 454 7.51 -17.36 -18.28
N LEU A 455 6.31 -17.93 -18.48
CA LEU A 455 5.17 -17.68 -17.59
C LEU A 455 5.40 -18.24 -16.18
N SER A 456 5.97 -19.44 -16.06
CA SER A 456 6.32 -20.02 -14.75
C SER A 456 7.40 -19.21 -14.05
N ALA A 457 8.45 -18.78 -14.77
CA ALA A 457 9.52 -17.98 -14.20
C ALA A 457 9.00 -16.62 -13.72
N ARG A 458 8.25 -15.91 -14.57
CA ARG A 458 7.65 -14.62 -14.22
C ARG A 458 6.74 -14.76 -13.00
N TYR A 459 5.82 -15.74 -13.02
CA TYR A 459 4.96 -16.02 -11.87
C TYR A 459 5.77 -16.28 -10.60
N MET A 460 6.75 -17.19 -10.65
CA MET A 460 7.55 -17.55 -9.48
C MET A 460 8.37 -16.38 -8.93
N ILE A 461 8.96 -15.57 -9.81
CA ILE A 461 9.78 -14.41 -9.43
C ILE A 461 8.90 -13.33 -8.81
N ASP A 462 7.81 -12.96 -9.48
CA ASP A 462 6.93 -11.89 -9.01
C ASP A 462 6.25 -12.24 -7.67
N HIS A 463 5.99 -13.53 -7.40
CA HIS A 463 5.32 -14.00 -6.18
C HIS A 463 6.26 -14.35 -5.04
N TYR A 464 7.37 -15.05 -5.32
CA TYR A 464 8.20 -15.65 -4.28
C TYR A 464 9.61 -15.05 -4.21
N TYR A 465 10.11 -14.46 -5.30
CA TYR A 465 11.50 -13.99 -5.38
C TYR A 465 11.67 -12.60 -6.02
N PRO A 466 10.87 -11.56 -5.65
CA PRO A 466 10.77 -10.32 -6.40
C PRO A 466 12.05 -9.46 -6.43
N GLN A 467 13.01 -9.72 -5.54
CA GLN A 467 14.31 -9.02 -5.51
C GLN A 467 15.53 -9.97 -5.57
N GLY A 468 15.31 -11.27 -5.82
CA GLY A 468 16.37 -12.28 -5.72
C GLY A 468 16.72 -12.97 -7.05
N LEU A 469 15.72 -13.23 -7.90
CA LEU A 469 15.88 -14.03 -9.11
C LEU A 469 15.46 -13.22 -10.35
N HIS A 470 16.23 -13.39 -11.43
CA HIS A 470 15.97 -12.76 -12.73
C HIS A 470 16.03 -13.82 -13.83
N TYR A 471 15.34 -13.57 -14.95
CA TYR A 471 15.30 -14.52 -16.07
C TYR A 471 15.68 -13.90 -17.41
N THR A 472 16.12 -14.74 -18.34
CA THR A 472 16.42 -14.36 -19.73
C THR A 472 16.01 -15.49 -20.67
N ARG A 473 15.47 -15.15 -21.85
CA ARG A 473 15.05 -16.14 -22.85
C ARG A 473 16.25 -16.93 -23.37
N ILE A 474 16.04 -18.21 -23.62
CA ILE A 474 17.05 -19.07 -24.22
C ILE A 474 16.80 -19.13 -25.73
N ASP A 475 17.73 -18.56 -26.49
CA ASP A 475 17.60 -18.50 -27.94
C ASP A 475 17.77 -19.86 -28.63
N GLY A 476 17.01 -20.05 -29.71
CA GLY A 476 17.10 -21.25 -30.56
C GLY A 476 16.51 -22.53 -29.94
N LEU A 477 15.74 -22.45 -28.86
CA LEU A 477 14.88 -23.55 -28.40
C LEU A 477 13.47 -23.45 -29.00
N PRO A 478 12.79 -24.58 -29.24
CA PRO A 478 11.37 -24.56 -29.56
C PRO A 478 10.58 -24.01 -28.35
N VAL A 479 9.48 -23.32 -28.63
CA VAL A 479 8.56 -22.84 -27.59
C VAL A 479 7.94 -24.04 -26.85
N ALA A 480 7.75 -23.89 -25.53
CA ALA A 480 6.97 -24.84 -24.74
C ALA A 480 5.49 -24.68 -25.13
N ALA A 481 4.96 -25.70 -25.80
CA ALA A 481 3.56 -25.77 -26.19
C ALA A 481 2.75 -26.48 -25.10
N ILE A 482 1.91 -25.73 -24.39
CA ILE A 482 0.97 -26.27 -23.40
C ILE A 482 -0.23 -26.86 -24.14
N ARG A 483 -0.51 -28.14 -23.90
CA ARG A 483 -1.52 -28.96 -24.58
C ARG A 483 -2.41 -29.69 -23.58
N LEU A 484 -3.64 -30.02 -23.97
CA LEU A 484 -4.44 -31.04 -23.30
C LEU A 484 -3.92 -32.41 -23.73
N ALA A 485 -3.79 -33.34 -22.80
CA ALA A 485 -3.52 -34.72 -23.12
C ALA A 485 -4.74 -35.58 -22.76
N ILE A 486 -5.24 -36.34 -23.74
CA ILE A 486 -6.46 -37.13 -23.64
C ILE A 486 -6.11 -38.59 -23.98
N PRO A 487 -6.63 -39.60 -23.27
CA PRO A 487 -6.42 -41.00 -23.62
C PRO A 487 -6.76 -41.28 -25.10
N ARG A 488 -5.93 -42.09 -25.78
CA ARG A 488 -6.09 -42.37 -27.23
C ARG A 488 -7.41 -43.06 -27.59
N ASP A 489 -7.99 -43.78 -26.65
CA ASP A 489 -9.25 -44.49 -26.74
C ASP A 489 -10.48 -43.59 -26.55
N GLU A 490 -10.30 -42.29 -26.30
CA GLU A 490 -11.36 -41.29 -26.16
C GLU A 490 -11.37 -40.24 -27.30
N PRO A 491 -11.50 -40.63 -28.59
CA PRO A 491 -11.47 -39.69 -29.71
C PRO A 491 -12.67 -38.74 -29.75
N VAL A 492 -13.83 -39.17 -29.22
CA VAL A 492 -15.04 -38.33 -29.15
C VAL A 492 -14.84 -37.17 -28.18
N LEU A 493 -14.24 -37.42 -27.02
CA LEU A 493 -13.87 -36.38 -26.06
C LEU A 493 -12.84 -35.42 -26.67
N ALA A 494 -11.84 -35.94 -27.38
CA ALA A 494 -10.86 -35.10 -28.08
C ALA A 494 -11.50 -34.18 -29.13
N ALA A 495 -12.49 -34.67 -29.88
CA ALA A 495 -13.24 -33.85 -30.84
C ALA A 495 -14.08 -32.77 -30.16
N ILE A 496 -14.77 -33.11 -29.05
CA ILE A 496 -15.55 -32.15 -28.25
C ILE A 496 -14.66 -31.03 -27.72
N LEU A 497 -13.54 -31.38 -27.09
CA LEU A 497 -12.59 -30.40 -26.54
C LEU A 497 -11.89 -29.60 -27.65
N GLY A 498 -11.62 -30.22 -28.80
CA GLY A 498 -11.09 -29.52 -29.98
C GLY A 498 -12.04 -28.43 -30.48
N LYS A 499 -13.34 -28.73 -30.59
CA LYS A 499 -14.37 -27.73 -30.95
C LYS A 499 -14.50 -26.62 -29.91
N ALA A 500 -14.48 -26.99 -28.63
CA ALA A 500 -14.52 -26.03 -27.52
C ALA A 500 -13.30 -25.10 -27.56
N LEU A 501 -12.09 -25.63 -27.75
CA LEU A 501 -10.85 -24.87 -27.88
C LEU A 501 -10.86 -23.93 -29.08
N GLN A 502 -11.29 -24.40 -30.25
CA GLN A 502 -11.35 -23.57 -31.47
C GLN A 502 -12.36 -22.41 -31.36
N ALA A 503 -13.38 -22.55 -30.52
CA ALA A 503 -14.35 -21.51 -30.28
C ALA A 503 -13.86 -20.41 -29.32
N ILE A 504 -12.77 -20.64 -28.56
CA ILE A 504 -12.17 -19.62 -27.70
C ILE A 504 -11.29 -18.69 -28.55
N PRO A 505 -11.59 -17.38 -28.61
CA PRO A 505 -10.74 -16.45 -29.35
C PRO A 505 -9.33 -16.34 -28.73
N PRO A 506 -8.26 -16.21 -29.54
CA PRO A 506 -6.89 -16.09 -29.03
C PRO A 506 -6.69 -14.95 -28.03
N ARG A 507 -7.44 -13.85 -28.14
CA ARG A 507 -7.37 -12.73 -27.19
C ARG A 507 -7.77 -13.15 -25.77
N ASP A 508 -8.76 -14.03 -25.64
CA ASP A 508 -9.32 -14.41 -24.34
C ASP A 508 -8.36 -15.37 -23.64
N ILE A 509 -7.68 -16.23 -24.40
CA ILE A 509 -6.53 -17.01 -23.92
C ILE A 509 -5.45 -16.08 -23.38
N LEU A 510 -5.05 -15.04 -24.13
CA LEU A 510 -4.07 -14.06 -23.68
C LEU A 510 -4.51 -13.35 -22.39
N GLN A 511 -5.78 -12.98 -22.26
CA GLN A 511 -6.30 -12.34 -21.05
C GLN A 511 -6.27 -13.26 -19.83
N MET A 512 -6.59 -14.56 -19.99
CA MET A 512 -6.39 -15.54 -18.92
C MET A 512 -4.92 -15.60 -18.50
N THR A 513 -3.97 -15.60 -19.46
CA THR A 513 -2.54 -15.58 -19.10
C THR A 513 -2.10 -14.28 -18.41
N GLU A 514 -2.64 -13.13 -18.79
CA GLU A 514 -2.36 -11.85 -18.14
C GLU A 514 -2.90 -11.79 -16.71
N LYS A 515 -4.10 -12.31 -16.46
CA LYS A 515 -4.71 -12.41 -15.12
C LYS A 515 -3.73 -13.05 -14.15
N TRP A 516 -3.23 -14.25 -14.49
CA TRP A 516 -2.32 -14.99 -13.63
C TRP A 516 -0.91 -14.40 -13.53
N SER A 517 -0.55 -13.48 -14.43
CA SER A 517 0.69 -12.73 -14.34
C SER A 517 0.62 -11.49 -13.43
N LYS A 518 -0.56 -10.88 -13.29
CA LYS A 518 -0.76 -9.62 -12.55
C LYS A 518 -1.12 -9.85 -11.10
N ILE A 519 -1.62 -11.04 -10.79
CA ILE A 519 -1.79 -11.50 -9.43
C ILE A 519 -0.42 -11.44 -8.74
N SER A 520 -0.29 -10.74 -7.63
CA SER A 520 0.92 -10.70 -6.80
C SER A 520 0.49 -10.89 -5.34
N SER A 521 0.59 -12.11 -4.82
CA SER A 521 0.33 -12.36 -3.40
C SER A 521 1.64 -12.27 -2.63
N GLN A 522 1.76 -11.29 -1.74
CA GLN A 522 2.71 -11.43 -0.63
C GLN A 522 2.19 -12.54 0.28
N GLN A 523 2.96 -13.63 0.35
CA GLN A 523 2.82 -14.77 1.27
C GLN A 523 1.71 -15.79 0.94
N ILE A 524 2.04 -16.77 0.10
CA ILE A 524 1.48 -18.13 0.24
C ILE A 524 2.27 -18.81 1.36
N GLU A 525 1.63 -19.10 2.48
CA GLU A 525 2.23 -19.81 3.62
C GLU A 525 2.52 -21.28 3.23
N ASN A 526 3.79 -21.61 2.99
CA ASN A 526 4.25 -22.99 2.75
C ASN A 526 4.12 -23.93 3.98
N TRP A 527 3.29 -23.61 4.97
CA TRP A 527 3.16 -24.32 6.24
C TRP A 527 2.74 -25.79 6.07
N SER A 528 1.92 -26.08 5.04
CA SER A 528 1.46 -27.45 4.75
C SER A 528 2.60 -28.40 4.40
N GLN A 529 3.65 -27.93 3.72
CA GLN A 529 4.80 -28.74 3.31
C GLN A 529 5.71 -29.14 4.48
N TYR A 530 5.83 -28.30 5.52
CA TYR A 530 6.80 -28.53 6.62
C TYR A 530 6.15 -28.95 7.95
N SER A 531 4.83 -28.86 8.08
CA SER A 531 4.10 -29.22 9.30
C SER A 531 4.45 -30.61 9.86
N ARG A 532 4.59 -31.63 8.99
CA ARG A 532 4.92 -33.00 9.40
C ARG A 532 6.31 -33.14 10.02
N GLN A 533 7.33 -32.49 9.44
CA GLN A 533 8.71 -32.51 9.96
C GLN A 533 8.80 -31.75 11.27
N PHE A 534 8.06 -30.64 11.37
CA PHE A 534 7.93 -29.86 12.58
C PHE A 534 7.26 -30.65 13.72
N TYR A 535 6.17 -31.38 13.45
CA TYR A 535 5.55 -32.27 14.43
C TYR A 535 6.46 -33.45 14.82
N GLN A 536 7.27 -33.98 13.90
CA GLN A 536 8.28 -34.99 14.22
C GLN A 536 9.38 -34.44 15.14
N LEU A 537 9.83 -33.21 14.93
CA LEU A 537 10.77 -32.51 15.81
C LEU A 537 10.16 -32.26 17.20
N ILE A 538 8.90 -31.83 17.27
CA ILE A 538 8.19 -31.67 18.55
C ILE A 538 8.02 -33.01 19.25
N ALA A 539 7.62 -34.07 18.53
CA ALA A 539 7.49 -35.40 19.10
C ALA A 539 8.84 -35.92 19.63
N PHE A 540 9.92 -35.71 18.88
CA PHE A 540 11.28 -36.06 19.30
C PHE A 540 11.72 -35.27 20.54
N ALA A 541 11.45 -33.95 20.58
CA ALA A 541 11.71 -33.11 21.74
C ALA A 541 10.89 -33.54 22.97
N LEU A 542 9.62 -33.89 22.80
CA LEU A 542 8.77 -34.42 23.87
C LEU A 542 9.27 -35.77 24.40
N VAL A 543 9.76 -36.65 23.52
CA VAL A 543 10.41 -37.91 23.93
C VAL A 543 11.69 -37.64 24.72
N LEU A 544 12.53 -36.70 24.27
CA LEU A 544 13.73 -36.28 25.02
C LEU A 544 13.38 -35.70 26.39
N ILE A 545 12.35 -34.87 26.46
CA ILE A 545 11.84 -34.30 27.71
C ILE A 545 11.31 -35.42 28.61
N ALA A 546 10.56 -36.39 28.09
CA ALA A 546 10.05 -37.53 28.84
C ALA A 546 11.17 -38.43 29.37
N ILE A 547 12.21 -38.68 28.56
CA ILE A 547 13.42 -39.41 28.98
C ILE A 547 14.16 -38.61 30.06
N SER A 548 14.31 -37.30 29.89
CA SER A 548 14.94 -36.41 30.89
C SER A 548 14.15 -36.36 32.20
N LEU A 549 12.82 -36.37 32.13
CA LEU A 549 11.92 -36.44 33.30
C LEU A 549 11.99 -37.82 33.95
N GLY A 550 11.99 -38.90 33.16
CA GLY A 550 12.15 -40.27 33.66
C GLY A 550 13.50 -40.47 34.35
N TRP A 551 14.58 -39.94 33.77
CA TRP A 551 15.90 -39.92 34.37
C TRP A 551 15.92 -39.04 35.61
N GLY A 552 15.33 -37.84 35.57
CA GLY A 552 15.19 -36.95 36.73
C GLY A 552 14.43 -37.61 37.89
N LEU A 553 13.36 -38.35 37.59
CA LEU A 553 12.60 -39.12 38.58
C LEU A 553 13.40 -40.31 39.12
N SER A 554 14.16 -41.00 38.27
CA SER A 554 15.07 -42.08 38.70
C SER A 554 16.19 -41.54 39.59
N LEU A 555 16.80 -40.41 39.21
CA LEU A 555 17.77 -39.66 40.00
C LEU A 555 17.17 -39.21 41.33
N CYS A 556 15.95 -38.67 41.35
CA CYS A 556 15.27 -38.31 42.60
C CYS A 556 15.00 -39.54 43.49
N ARG A 557 14.69 -40.71 42.92
CA ARG A 557 14.54 -41.96 43.67
C ARG A 557 15.87 -42.47 44.22
N GLU A 558 16.94 -42.38 43.44
CA GLU A 558 18.28 -42.75 43.85
C GLU A 558 18.84 -41.79 44.91
N VAL A 559 18.59 -40.49 44.75
CA VAL A 559 18.91 -39.45 45.74
C VAL A 559 18.10 -39.65 47.02
N ARG A 560 16.82 -40.06 46.96
CA ARG A 560 16.05 -40.41 48.18
C ARG A 560 16.61 -41.62 48.91
N LYS A 561 17.03 -42.67 48.18
CA LYS A 561 17.75 -43.81 48.79
C LYS A 561 19.08 -43.40 49.42
N ARG A 562 19.81 -42.48 48.78
CA ARG A 562 21.04 -41.90 49.34
C ARG A 562 20.74 -41.00 50.55
N LYS A 563 19.59 -40.30 50.56
CA LYS A 563 19.15 -39.45 51.67
C LYS A 563 18.83 -40.23 52.94
N ASP A 564 18.21 -41.41 52.80
CA ASP A 564 17.98 -42.31 53.95
C ASP A 564 19.30 -42.88 54.51
N SER A 565 20.32 -43.09 53.66
CA SER A 565 21.66 -43.46 54.12
C SER A 565 22.42 -42.28 54.73
N GLN A 566 22.13 -41.04 54.28
CA GLN A 566 22.68 -39.80 54.84
C GLN A 566 22.07 -39.47 56.19
N GLN A 567 20.80 -39.82 56.46
CA GLN A 567 20.20 -39.63 57.78
C GLN A 567 20.91 -40.38 58.91
N ARG A 568 21.58 -41.51 58.61
CA ARG A 568 22.45 -42.21 59.58
C ARG A 568 23.82 -41.52 59.78
N LEU A 569 24.19 -40.65 58.85
CA LEU A 569 25.38 -39.80 58.87
C LEU A 569 25.08 -38.40 59.44
N GLU A 570 23.81 -37.99 59.48
CA GLU A 570 23.34 -36.68 59.97
C GLU A 570 23.45 -36.56 61.49
N ASP A 571 23.38 -37.66 62.25
CA ASP A 571 23.76 -37.68 63.68
C ASP A 571 25.25 -37.35 63.89
N GLU A 572 26.12 -37.64 62.90
CA GLU A 572 27.54 -37.28 62.89
C GLU A 572 27.81 -35.85 62.43
N LEU A 573 26.82 -35.20 61.79
CA LEU A 573 26.99 -33.92 61.10
C LEU A 573 26.14 -32.77 61.67
N ALA A 574 25.62 -32.93 62.88
CA ALA A 574 25.36 -31.78 63.78
C ALA A 574 26.60 -30.86 63.93
N GLN A 575 27.80 -31.35 63.58
CA GLN A 575 29.04 -30.57 63.46
C GLN A 575 29.18 -29.70 62.20
N LYS A 576 28.42 -29.94 61.10
CA LYS A 576 28.52 -29.13 59.87
C LYS A 576 27.57 -27.95 59.81
N GLU A 577 26.58 -27.89 60.69
CA GLU A 577 25.54 -26.87 60.69
C GLU A 577 26.09 -25.46 60.97
N ALA A 578 27.28 -25.34 61.57
CA ALA A 578 28.01 -24.08 61.66
C ALA A 578 28.43 -23.49 60.29
N LEU A 579 28.47 -24.30 59.23
CA LEU A 579 28.95 -23.89 57.90
C LEU A 579 27.83 -23.44 56.94
N SER A 580 26.57 -23.82 57.18
CA SER A 580 25.45 -23.57 56.25
C SER A 580 24.80 -22.20 56.39
N CYS A 581 24.86 -21.56 57.56
CA CYS A 581 24.33 -20.21 57.78
C CYS A 581 24.98 -19.14 56.89
N ALA A 582 26.19 -19.38 56.39
CA ALA A 582 26.87 -18.47 55.46
C ALA A 582 26.32 -18.53 54.02
N LEU A 583 25.58 -19.58 53.64
CA LEU A 583 25.17 -19.81 52.24
C LEU A 583 23.77 -19.29 51.90
N GLU A 584 22.89 -19.10 52.89
CA GLU A 584 21.49 -18.67 52.65
C GLU A 584 21.37 -17.17 52.31
N HIS A 585 22.29 -16.34 52.81
CA HIS A 585 22.26 -14.88 52.61
C HIS A 585 22.55 -14.44 51.15
N GLU A 586 23.22 -15.28 50.36
CA GLU A 586 23.52 -14.99 48.93
C GLU A 586 22.39 -15.43 47.99
N LYS A 587 21.58 -16.43 48.38
CA LYS A 587 20.50 -16.94 47.52
C LYS A 587 19.30 -15.99 47.48
N ASP A 588 18.99 -15.32 48.58
CA ASP A 588 17.89 -14.34 48.65
C ASP A 588 18.15 -13.08 47.81
N LYS A 589 19.41 -12.65 47.67
CA LYS A 589 19.80 -11.55 46.77
C LYS A 589 19.53 -11.86 45.30
N ALA A 590 19.81 -13.09 44.86
CA ALA A 590 19.58 -13.52 43.48
C ALA A 590 18.07 -13.63 43.14
N VAL A 591 17.25 -14.08 44.09
CA VAL A 591 15.79 -14.18 43.90
C VAL A 591 15.12 -12.80 43.88
N GLN A 592 15.58 -11.85 44.70
CA GLN A 592 15.10 -10.47 44.66
C GLN A 592 15.52 -9.74 43.38
N ALA A 593 16.76 -9.93 42.91
CA ALA A 593 17.23 -9.38 41.64
C ALA A 593 16.43 -9.91 40.44
N THR A 594 16.09 -11.20 40.45
CA THR A 594 15.29 -11.82 39.38
C THR A 594 13.85 -11.31 39.36
N LYS A 595 13.21 -11.15 40.53
CA LYS A 595 11.85 -10.57 40.63
C LYS A 595 11.81 -9.08 40.24
N ALA A 596 12.85 -8.32 40.56
CA ALA A 596 12.98 -6.91 40.13
C ALA A 596 13.11 -6.80 38.61
N LYS A 597 13.91 -7.68 37.97
CA LYS A 597 14.10 -7.74 36.52
C LYS A 597 12.81 -8.09 35.76
N SER A 598 12.00 -9.02 36.28
CA SER A 598 10.71 -9.35 35.65
C SER A 598 9.67 -8.23 35.80
N ARG A 599 9.64 -7.53 36.95
CA ARG A 599 8.78 -6.33 37.12
C ARG A 599 9.23 -5.17 36.22
N PHE A 600 10.53 -5.01 36.01
CA PHE A 600 11.12 -4.05 35.08
C PHE A 600 10.62 -4.28 33.64
N LEU A 601 10.74 -5.51 33.12
CA LEU A 601 10.32 -5.82 31.75
C LEU A 601 8.80 -5.64 31.56
N ALA A 602 8.00 -6.02 32.56
CA ALA A 602 6.55 -5.86 32.51
C ALA A 602 6.11 -4.38 32.51
N SER A 603 6.73 -3.54 33.34
CA SER A 603 6.43 -2.10 33.40
C SER A 603 6.90 -1.37 32.15
N MET A 604 8.12 -1.66 31.66
CA MET A 604 8.66 -1.07 30.43
C MET A 604 7.85 -1.46 29.20
N SER A 605 7.40 -2.71 29.11
CA SER A 605 6.53 -3.13 28.01
C SER A 605 5.23 -2.33 28.00
N HIS A 606 4.67 -1.98 29.17
CA HIS A 606 3.43 -1.22 29.26
C HIS A 606 3.61 0.27 28.91
N GLU A 607 4.68 0.89 29.41
CA GLU A 607 5.03 2.31 29.17
C GLU A 607 5.52 2.57 27.74
N LEU A 608 6.10 1.57 27.07
CA LEU A 608 6.46 1.67 25.64
C LEU A 608 5.26 1.37 24.73
N ARG A 609 4.42 0.39 25.06
CA ARG A 609 3.27 -0.01 24.21
C ARG A 609 2.22 1.08 24.09
N THR A 610 1.98 1.84 25.15
CA THR A 610 0.93 2.88 25.17
C THR A 610 1.18 4.01 24.16
N PRO A 611 2.36 4.69 24.13
CA PRO A 611 2.65 5.70 23.12
C PRO A 611 2.81 5.09 21.71
N VAL A 612 3.37 3.88 21.58
CA VAL A 612 3.46 3.19 20.28
C VAL A 612 2.07 2.93 19.69
N SER A 613 1.12 2.48 20.50
CA SER A 613 -0.26 2.21 20.04
C SER A 613 -0.99 3.49 19.64
N ALA A 614 -0.73 4.60 20.34
CA ALA A 614 -1.29 5.91 19.98
C ALA A 614 -0.70 6.44 18.66
N ILE A 615 0.61 6.30 18.44
CA ILE A 615 1.27 6.67 17.17
C ILE A 615 0.69 5.84 16.01
N VAL A 616 0.56 4.52 16.18
CA VAL A 616 -0.05 3.64 15.18
C VAL A 616 -1.50 4.06 14.90
N GLY A 617 -2.29 4.33 15.93
CA GLY A 617 -3.68 4.78 15.76
C GLY A 617 -3.81 6.13 15.02
N PHE A 618 -2.92 7.09 15.30
CA PHE A 618 -2.90 8.36 14.55
C PHE A 618 -2.41 8.17 13.10
N LEU A 619 -1.45 7.29 12.85
CA LEU A 619 -1.00 6.95 11.50
C LEU A 619 -2.07 6.19 10.70
N GLU A 620 -2.84 5.30 11.33
CA GLU A 620 -4.00 4.63 10.73
C GLU A 620 -5.14 5.60 10.41
N LEU A 621 -5.38 6.60 11.27
CA LEU A 621 -6.31 7.69 10.99
C LEU A 621 -5.87 8.46 9.74
N LEU A 622 -4.59 8.80 9.62
CA LEU A 622 -4.02 9.52 8.47
C LEU A 622 -4.09 8.76 7.14
N ALA A 623 -4.17 7.42 7.21
CA ALA A 623 -4.33 6.55 6.05
C ALA A 623 -5.79 6.51 5.52
N LYS A 624 -6.76 7.05 6.24
CA LYS A 624 -8.16 7.16 5.79
C LYS A 624 -8.36 8.39 4.88
N PRO A 625 -9.11 8.27 3.77
CA PRO A 625 -9.30 9.37 2.82
C PRO A 625 -10.24 10.48 3.30
N GLU A 626 -11.00 10.28 4.39
CA GLU A 626 -12.10 11.15 4.84
C GLU A 626 -11.69 12.28 5.82
N LEU A 627 -10.41 12.44 6.16
CA LEU A 627 -9.96 13.45 7.12
C LEU A 627 -9.83 14.86 6.50
N ASN A 628 -10.47 15.84 7.13
CA ASN A 628 -10.31 17.25 6.79
C ASN A 628 -8.88 17.75 7.10
N GLY A 629 -8.41 18.77 6.37
CA GLY A 629 -7.03 19.28 6.49
C GLY A 629 -6.59 19.67 7.91
N GLY A 630 -7.50 20.21 8.73
CA GLY A 630 -7.24 20.53 10.14
C GLY A 630 -7.04 19.29 11.02
N GLN A 631 -7.85 18.25 10.82
CA GLN A 631 -7.77 16.98 11.56
C GLN A 631 -6.55 16.16 11.14
N ARG A 632 -6.17 16.22 9.86
CA ARG A 632 -4.94 15.61 9.34
C ARG A 632 -3.71 16.28 9.96
N LYS A 633 -3.70 17.61 10.07
CA LYS A 633 -2.62 18.35 10.73
C LYS A 633 -2.53 18.00 12.23
N GLU A 634 -3.66 17.98 12.92
CA GLU A 634 -3.74 17.61 14.34
C GLU A 634 -3.25 16.17 14.60
N ALA A 635 -3.66 15.19 13.77
CA ALA A 635 -3.20 13.81 13.88
C ALA A 635 -1.68 13.66 13.61
N ILE A 636 -1.12 14.44 12.68
CA ILE A 636 0.34 14.47 12.45
C ILE A 636 1.08 15.08 13.66
N GLU A 637 0.58 16.19 14.21
CA GLU A 637 1.17 16.84 15.39
C GLU A 637 1.09 15.95 16.64
N LEU A 638 -0.04 15.25 16.85
CA LEU A 638 -0.23 14.28 17.93
C LEU A 638 0.67 13.04 17.76
N ALA A 639 0.79 12.49 16.56
CA ALA A 639 1.69 11.37 16.28
C ALA A 639 3.17 11.77 16.52
N GLY A 640 3.57 12.95 16.03
CA GLY A 640 4.91 13.48 16.20
C GLY A 640 5.27 13.76 17.67
N SER A 641 4.38 14.41 18.42
CA SER A 641 4.59 14.68 19.86
C SER A 641 4.65 13.40 20.70
N THR A 642 3.80 12.42 20.40
CA THR A 642 3.80 11.11 21.07
C THR A 642 5.09 10.33 20.76
N ALA A 643 5.57 10.37 19.52
CA ALA A 643 6.85 9.77 19.13
C ALA A 643 8.05 10.42 19.84
N GLN A 644 8.03 11.75 20.00
CA GLN A 644 9.09 12.47 20.71
C GLN A 644 9.11 12.15 22.21
N THR A 645 7.94 11.98 22.84
CA THR A 645 7.83 11.55 24.25
C THR A 645 8.37 10.13 24.43
N LEU A 646 8.07 9.22 23.50
CA LEU A 646 8.61 7.86 23.51
C LEU A 646 10.14 7.84 23.37
N LEU A 647 10.69 8.64 22.45
CA LEU A 647 12.15 8.76 22.28
C LEU A 647 12.83 9.32 23.53
N GLY A 648 12.21 10.30 24.20
CA GLY A 648 12.70 10.80 25.49
C GLY A 648 12.68 9.75 26.61
N LEU A 649 11.62 8.92 26.66
CA LEU A 649 11.53 7.82 27.63
C LEU A 649 12.61 6.76 27.39
N ILE A 650 12.85 6.40 26.12
CA ILE A 650 13.93 5.49 25.72
C ILE A 650 15.30 6.08 26.09
N GLY A 651 15.52 7.37 25.83
CA GLY A 651 16.74 8.07 26.23
C GLY A 651 17.02 7.96 27.73
N ASN A 652 16.01 8.22 28.57
CA ASN A 652 16.13 8.12 30.03
C ASN A 652 16.44 6.69 30.51
N ILE A 653 15.93 5.65 29.83
CA ILE A 653 16.24 4.23 30.13
C ILE A 653 17.70 3.89 29.76
N LEU A 654 18.19 4.43 28.66
CA LEU A 654 19.59 4.24 28.26
C LEU A 654 20.56 4.98 29.18
N ASP A 655 20.18 6.17 29.65
CA ASP A 655 21.02 6.95 30.56
C ASP A 655 21.13 6.29 31.94
N ILE A 656 20.06 5.69 32.48
CA ILE A 656 20.15 4.94 33.74
C ILE A 656 21.03 3.68 33.60
N ASP A 657 20.95 2.95 32.47
CA ASP A 657 21.80 1.78 32.21
C ASP A 657 23.29 2.17 32.09
N LYS A 658 23.58 3.32 31.46
CA LYS A 658 24.94 3.88 31.38
C LYS A 658 25.48 4.29 32.75
N ILE A 659 24.66 4.90 33.59
CA ILE A 659 25.03 5.29 34.95
C ILE A 659 25.33 4.05 35.81
N GLU A 660 24.46 3.04 35.77
CA GLU A 660 24.61 1.79 36.55
C GLU A 660 25.81 0.95 36.13
N SER A 661 26.11 0.92 34.84
CA SER A 661 27.28 0.22 34.31
C SER A 661 28.59 0.99 34.53
N GLY A 662 28.53 2.18 35.15
CA GLY A 662 29.68 3.05 35.37
C GLY A 662 30.26 3.65 34.08
N LYS A 663 29.52 3.60 32.98
CA LYS A 663 29.95 4.04 31.64
C LYS A 663 29.57 5.49 31.34
N TYR A 664 28.79 6.14 32.20
CA TYR A 664 28.46 7.55 32.05
C TYR A 664 29.67 8.42 32.43
N GLN A 665 30.18 9.20 31.47
CA GLN A 665 31.33 10.09 31.67
C GLN A 665 30.89 11.55 31.63
N ILE A 666 31.20 12.30 32.68
CA ILE A 666 30.98 13.74 32.76
C ILE A 666 32.06 14.45 31.94
N THR A 667 31.66 15.35 31.05
CA THR A 667 32.57 16.15 30.21
C THR A 667 32.50 17.61 30.61
N PRO A 668 33.25 18.04 31.65
CA PRO A 668 33.18 19.42 32.11
C PRO A 668 33.85 20.37 31.11
N GLN A 669 33.24 21.55 30.92
CA GLN A 669 33.73 22.61 30.04
C GLN A 669 33.36 24.00 30.61
N TRP A 670 34.10 25.05 30.22
CA TRP A 670 33.78 26.42 30.61
C TRP A 670 32.43 26.84 30.00
N SER A 671 31.45 27.12 30.86
CA SER A 671 30.06 27.35 30.46
C SER A 671 29.48 28.59 31.14
N ASP A 672 28.72 29.38 30.38
CA ASP A 672 27.89 30.46 30.92
C ASP A 672 26.61 29.84 31.50
N VAL A 673 26.62 29.63 32.82
CA VAL A 673 25.50 29.02 33.53
C VAL A 673 24.31 29.95 33.63
N ALA A 674 24.55 31.26 33.71
CA ALA A 674 23.51 32.28 33.72
C ALA A 674 22.67 32.22 32.44
N GLN A 675 23.35 32.20 31.29
CA GLN A 675 22.72 32.06 29.98
C GLN A 675 22.04 30.69 29.83
N LEU A 676 22.69 29.60 30.29
CA LEU A 676 22.12 28.25 30.21
C LEU A 676 20.82 28.13 30.99
N VAL A 677 20.79 28.58 32.25
CA VAL A 677 19.59 28.55 33.10
C VAL A 677 18.48 29.38 32.47
N SER A 678 18.81 30.59 31.98
CA SER A 678 17.84 31.44 31.30
C SER A 678 17.26 30.76 30.06
N GLN A 679 18.10 30.21 29.18
CA GLN A 679 17.66 29.47 27.99
C GLN A 679 16.76 28.29 28.34
N GLN A 680 17.09 27.53 29.38
CA GLN A 680 16.24 26.41 29.81
C GLN A 680 14.88 26.90 30.30
N CYS A 681 14.81 27.96 31.11
CA CYS A 681 13.52 28.53 31.53
C CYS A 681 12.68 28.97 30.31
N HIS A 682 13.30 29.62 29.31
CA HIS A 682 12.59 30.05 28.10
C HIS A 682 11.97 28.88 27.31
N THR A 683 12.57 27.68 27.33
CA THR A 683 11.97 26.51 26.67
C THR A 683 10.64 26.08 27.29
N PHE A 684 10.34 26.51 28.52
CA PHE A 684 9.11 26.20 29.24
C PHE A 684 8.11 27.36 29.29
N ASP A 685 8.44 28.55 28.78
CA ASP A 685 7.58 29.75 28.87
C ASP A 685 6.21 29.52 28.23
N ALA A 686 6.17 28.95 27.02
CA ALA A 686 4.92 28.69 26.30
C ALA A 686 4.01 27.71 27.08
N LEU A 687 4.60 26.69 27.70
CA LEU A 687 3.87 25.69 28.48
C LEU A 687 3.39 26.26 29.83
N ALA A 688 4.21 27.10 30.48
CA ALA A 688 3.84 27.81 31.70
C ALA A 688 2.67 28.78 31.44
N GLN A 689 2.73 29.56 30.36
CA GLN A 689 1.66 30.46 29.93
C GLN A 689 0.37 29.73 29.62
N GLN A 690 0.44 28.59 28.93
CA GLN A 690 -0.73 27.76 28.63
C GLN A 690 -1.44 27.27 29.89
N LYS A 691 -0.68 26.97 30.96
CA LYS A 691 -1.23 26.54 32.25
C LYS A 691 -1.55 27.69 33.22
N GLY A 692 -1.26 28.94 32.86
CA GLY A 692 -1.43 30.08 33.76
C GLY A 692 -0.49 30.09 34.98
N ILE A 693 0.67 29.43 34.88
CA ILE A 693 1.68 29.35 35.95
C ILE A 693 2.74 30.42 35.70
N VAL A 694 3.12 31.17 36.74
CA VAL A 694 4.14 32.20 36.63
C VAL A 694 5.54 31.59 36.84
N LEU A 695 6.35 31.52 35.78
CA LEU A 695 7.73 31.04 35.84
C LEU A 695 8.70 32.23 36.00
N HIS A 696 9.32 32.34 37.18
CA HIS A 696 10.34 33.35 37.45
C HIS A 696 11.72 32.70 37.52
N HIS A 697 12.71 33.33 36.88
CA HIS A 697 14.11 32.98 37.08
C HIS A 697 14.86 34.16 37.70
N HIS A 698 15.66 33.88 38.72
CA HIS A 698 16.51 34.86 39.38
C HIS A 698 17.97 34.42 39.31
N ASN A 699 18.80 35.23 38.69
CA ASN A 699 20.21 34.95 38.54
C ASN A 699 21.03 35.87 39.45
N ALA A 700 21.74 35.28 40.41
CA ALA A 700 22.65 35.97 41.32
C ALA A 700 24.12 35.68 41.00
N LEU A 701 24.44 35.24 39.77
CA LEU A 701 25.80 35.12 39.25
C LEU A 701 26.30 36.48 38.76
N GLN A 702 27.59 36.76 38.95
CA GLN A 702 28.23 37.96 38.41
C GLN A 702 28.28 37.89 36.88
N GLU A 703 28.09 39.02 36.19
CA GLU A 703 28.13 39.08 34.73
C GLU A 703 29.52 38.67 34.19
N GLY A 704 29.55 37.82 33.15
CA GLY A 704 30.79 37.37 32.50
C GLY A 704 31.58 36.29 33.24
N ILE A 705 31.00 35.65 34.27
CA ILE A 705 31.61 34.51 34.97
C ILE A 705 31.32 33.20 34.23
N MET A 706 32.37 32.47 33.88
CA MET A 706 32.29 31.14 33.27
C MET A 706 32.57 30.08 34.33
N LEU A 707 31.76 29.02 34.36
CA LEU A 707 31.89 27.93 35.32
C LEU A 707 32.35 26.64 34.62
N TRP A 708 33.31 25.92 35.22
CA TRP A 708 33.79 24.64 34.72
C TRP A 708 32.88 23.50 35.18
N LEU A 709 31.93 23.12 34.32
CA LEU A 709 30.97 22.05 34.59
C LEU A 709 30.47 21.42 33.29
N ASP A 710 29.75 20.31 33.37
CA ASP A 710 29.12 19.69 32.19
C ASP A 710 27.74 20.32 31.90
N PRO A 711 27.59 21.09 30.81
CA PRO A 711 26.32 21.76 30.52
C PRO A 711 25.25 20.82 29.99
N GLN A 712 25.60 19.64 29.45
CA GLN A 712 24.60 18.64 29.06
C GLN A 712 23.99 17.98 30.29
N ALA A 713 24.82 17.58 31.26
CA ALA A 713 24.34 17.06 32.54
C ALA A 713 23.47 18.09 33.27
N LEU A 714 23.89 19.36 33.30
CA LEU A 714 23.13 20.44 33.94
C LEU A 714 21.78 20.70 33.23
N ARG A 715 21.74 20.71 31.90
CA ARG A 715 20.47 20.82 31.14
C ARG A 715 19.52 19.67 31.47
N GLN A 716 20.04 18.44 31.53
CA GLN A 716 19.25 17.26 31.87
C GLN A 716 18.64 17.36 33.27
N ILE A 717 19.41 17.86 34.25
CA ILE A 717 18.94 18.08 35.62
C ILE A 717 17.83 19.15 35.64
N LEU A 718 18.05 20.30 35.01
CA LEU A 718 17.07 21.40 34.99
C LEU A 718 15.78 21.02 34.26
N ASN A 719 15.89 20.33 33.12
CA ASN A 719 14.74 19.87 32.34
C ASN A 719 13.83 18.94 33.16
N ASN A 720 14.43 18.03 33.94
CA ASN A 720 13.69 17.12 34.81
C ASN A 720 13.07 17.82 36.02
N LEU A 721 13.76 18.77 36.66
CA LEU A 721 13.24 19.47 37.83
C LEU A 721 12.17 20.53 37.48
N ILE A 722 12.41 21.36 36.47
CA ILE A 722 11.45 22.36 36.01
C ILE A 722 10.22 21.67 35.41
N GLY A 723 10.42 20.61 34.62
CA GLY A 723 9.35 19.79 34.09
C GLY A 723 8.47 19.18 35.18
N ASN A 724 9.07 18.68 36.28
CA ASN A 724 8.31 18.18 37.42
C ASN A 724 7.55 19.31 38.16
N ALA A 725 8.19 20.45 38.41
CA ALA A 725 7.53 21.60 39.02
C ALA A 725 6.27 22.02 38.23
N LEU A 726 6.40 22.16 36.90
CA LEU A 726 5.30 22.55 36.01
C LEU A 726 4.23 21.45 35.85
N LYS A 727 4.58 20.20 36.12
CA LYS A 727 3.64 19.06 36.13
C LYS A 727 2.77 19.04 37.39
N PHE A 728 3.35 19.35 38.56
CA PHE A 728 2.70 19.21 39.87
C PHE A 728 2.22 20.52 40.50
N THR A 729 2.47 21.66 39.85
CA THR A 729 1.79 22.93 40.14
C THR A 729 0.59 23.08 39.19
N ALA A 730 -0.62 23.19 39.75
CA ALA A 730 -1.83 23.44 38.98
C ALA A 730 -2.06 24.95 38.76
N GLU A 731 -1.90 25.74 39.83
CA GLU A 731 -1.99 27.20 39.84
C GLU A 731 -0.87 27.74 40.77
N GLY A 732 -0.30 28.89 40.45
CA GLY A 732 0.73 29.54 41.26
C GLY A 732 2.01 29.83 40.49
N ALA A 733 3.17 29.67 41.14
CA ALA A 733 4.44 30.11 40.61
C ALA A 733 5.55 29.08 40.77
N ILE A 734 6.50 29.10 39.83
CA ILE A 734 7.73 28.33 39.87
C ILE A 734 8.89 29.32 39.88
N GLN A 735 9.80 29.16 40.83
CA GLN A 735 10.97 30.00 40.97
C GLN A 735 12.24 29.18 40.77
N VAL A 736 13.02 29.56 39.77
CA VAL A 736 14.35 29.02 39.52
C VAL A 736 15.38 30.06 39.94
N SER A 737 16.31 29.70 40.82
CA SER A 737 17.39 30.60 41.19
C SER A 737 18.75 29.95 41.09
N CYS A 738 19.75 30.75 40.73
CA CYS A 738 21.14 30.32 40.71
C CYS A 738 22.01 31.34 41.45
N ARG A 739 22.92 30.85 42.28
CA ARG A 739 23.86 31.66 43.07
C ARG A 739 25.20 30.95 43.11
N LEU A 740 26.28 31.72 43.03
CA LEU A 740 27.63 31.23 43.27
C LEU A 740 28.13 31.77 44.61
N VAL A 741 28.59 30.89 45.49
CA VAL A 741 29.32 31.24 46.70
C VAL A 741 30.80 30.94 46.43
N GLN A 742 31.61 31.97 46.20
CA GLN A 742 33.04 31.79 45.94
C GLN A 742 33.77 31.36 47.22
N ALA A 743 34.62 30.33 47.12
CA ALA A 743 35.51 29.91 48.19
C ALA A 743 36.92 30.52 48.02
N ASP A 744 37.37 30.67 46.76
CA ASP A 744 38.60 31.37 46.35
C ASP A 744 38.43 32.03 44.95
N GLU A 745 39.49 32.63 44.37
CA GLU A 745 39.43 33.30 43.05
C GLU A 745 39.14 32.35 41.86
N THR A 746 39.29 31.03 42.05
CA THR A 746 39.20 30.01 41.00
C THR A 746 38.20 28.89 41.29
N GLN A 747 37.66 28.82 42.50
CA GLN A 747 36.77 27.79 43.01
C GLN A 747 35.58 28.43 43.73
N GLY A 748 34.40 27.91 43.45
CA GLY A 748 33.19 28.29 44.13
C GLY A 748 32.20 27.14 44.20
N GLU A 749 31.14 27.37 44.95
CA GLU A 749 30.04 26.44 45.10
C GLU A 749 28.80 27.04 44.42
N LEU A 750 28.33 26.36 43.38
CA LEU A 750 27.13 26.75 42.64
C LEU A 750 25.91 26.14 43.32
N THR A 751 25.02 26.99 43.82
CA THR A 751 23.72 26.60 44.35
C THR A 751 22.62 26.92 43.34
N LEU A 752 21.86 25.91 42.95
CA LEU A 752 20.70 26.01 42.06
C LEU A 752 19.46 25.56 42.83
N THR A 753 18.43 26.39 42.86
CA THR A 753 17.18 26.07 43.54
C THR A 753 16.02 26.13 42.56
N VAL A 754 15.24 25.06 42.49
CA VAL A 754 13.97 25.00 41.76
C VAL A 754 12.86 24.82 42.80
N SER A 755 12.01 25.83 42.95
CA SER A 755 10.89 25.81 43.90
C SER A 755 9.56 25.96 43.18
N ASP A 756 8.57 25.17 43.61
CA ASP A 756 7.22 25.19 43.09
C ASP A 756 6.20 25.40 44.22
N SER A 757 5.02 25.95 43.91
CA SER A 757 3.91 26.15 44.85
C SER A 757 2.83 25.06 44.74
N GLY A 758 3.20 23.88 44.26
CA GLY A 758 2.28 22.78 43.95
C GLY A 758 1.84 21.96 45.18
N CYS A 759 1.41 20.73 44.92
CA CYS A 759 0.73 19.89 45.93
C CYS A 759 1.61 19.46 47.12
N GLY A 760 2.94 19.60 47.03
CA GLY A 760 3.88 19.07 48.00
C GLY A 760 3.88 17.54 48.14
N ILE A 761 4.78 17.01 48.98
CA ILE A 761 5.06 15.57 49.09
C ILE A 761 5.10 15.17 50.57
N SER A 762 4.47 14.05 50.94
CA SER A 762 4.47 13.55 52.33
C SER A 762 5.81 12.94 52.75
N GLU A 763 6.14 12.98 54.05
CA GLU A 763 7.41 12.49 54.59
C GLU A 763 7.65 10.98 54.30
N ALA A 764 6.59 10.17 54.34
CA ALA A 764 6.66 8.75 53.98
C ALA A 764 6.97 8.53 52.48
N GLU A 765 6.50 9.41 51.60
CA GLU A 765 6.77 9.33 50.16
C GLU A 765 8.16 9.87 49.81
N GLN A 766 8.61 10.93 50.48
CA GLN A 766 9.95 11.51 50.33
C GLN A 766 11.07 10.46 50.51
N ALA A 767 10.91 9.56 51.49
CA ALA A 767 11.86 8.48 51.75
C ALA A 767 12.02 7.50 50.57
N THR A 768 11.04 7.43 49.68
CA THR A 768 11.01 6.46 48.57
C THR A 768 11.19 7.06 47.18
N LEU A 769 11.06 8.38 47.01
CA LEU A 769 11.06 9.07 45.71
C LEU A 769 12.36 8.98 44.92
N PHE A 770 13.48 8.76 45.61
CA PHE A 770 14.79 8.56 44.98
C PHE A 770 15.11 7.09 44.71
N HIS A 771 14.17 6.17 44.96
CA HIS A 771 14.25 4.81 44.45
C HIS A 771 13.73 4.73 43.02
N ARG A 772 14.34 3.85 42.23
CA ARG A 772 13.99 3.66 40.81
C ARG A 772 12.52 3.32 40.66
N TYR A 773 11.84 3.99 39.74
CA TYR A 773 10.43 3.75 39.41
C TYR A 773 9.45 4.02 40.56
N ALA A 774 9.93 4.61 41.67
CA ALA A 774 9.05 5.05 42.74
C ALA A 774 8.30 6.32 42.29
N GLN A 775 6.99 6.33 42.54
CA GLN A 775 6.12 7.45 42.23
C GLN A 775 5.25 7.74 43.44
N ALA A 776 5.23 9.01 43.85
CA ALA A 776 4.26 9.50 44.82
C ALA A 776 2.82 9.31 44.29
N ARG A 777 1.84 9.31 45.20
CA ARG A 777 0.44 9.02 44.89
C ARG A 777 -0.13 9.90 43.77
N GLN A 778 0.20 11.19 43.75
CA GLN A 778 -0.20 12.12 42.69
C GLN A 778 0.58 11.92 41.38
N GLY A 779 1.81 11.42 41.44
CA GLY A 779 2.62 11.06 40.28
C GLY A 779 2.08 9.87 39.48
N ARG A 780 1.24 9.01 40.08
CA ARG A 780 0.57 7.90 39.37
C ARG A 780 -0.65 8.34 38.54
N GLN A 781 -1.25 9.49 38.87
CA GLN A 781 -2.37 10.05 38.10
C GLN A 781 -1.90 10.80 36.85
N GLN A 782 -0.67 11.31 36.87
CA GLN A 782 -0.04 11.92 35.70
C GLN A 782 1.12 11.05 35.24
N THR A 783 0.90 10.24 34.20
CA THR A 783 1.87 9.36 33.49
C THR A 783 3.31 9.89 33.55
N GLY A 784 4.10 9.43 34.53
CA GLY A 784 5.53 9.72 34.67
C GLY A 784 6.31 8.42 34.66
N SER A 785 7.63 8.46 34.43
CA SER A 785 8.47 7.24 34.43
C SER A 785 9.04 6.90 35.81
N GLY A 786 9.04 7.86 36.75
CA GLY A 786 9.71 7.70 38.06
C GLY A 786 11.24 7.61 37.98
N LEU A 787 11.83 7.94 36.82
CA LEU A 787 13.28 7.86 36.58
C LEU A 787 14.00 9.22 36.70
N GLY A 788 13.32 10.32 36.38
CA GLY A 788 13.95 11.65 36.27
C GLY A 788 14.66 12.12 37.55
N LEU A 789 14.06 11.90 38.73
CA LEU A 789 14.68 12.31 40.00
C LEU A 789 15.89 11.45 40.39
N VAL A 790 15.89 10.17 40.02
CA VAL A 790 17.03 9.28 40.21
C VAL A 790 18.18 9.71 39.30
N ILE A 791 17.89 10.02 38.03
CA ILE A 791 18.88 10.56 37.09
C ILE A 791 19.49 11.86 37.62
N CYS A 792 18.67 12.79 38.15
CA CYS A 792 19.19 14.01 38.77
C CYS A 792 20.13 13.72 39.94
N LYS A 793 19.78 12.79 40.83
CA LYS A 793 20.62 12.43 41.98
C LYS A 793 21.95 11.84 41.56
N GLU A 794 21.95 10.92 40.59
CA GLU A 794 23.17 10.28 40.09
C GLU A 794 24.07 11.25 39.31
N LEU A 795 23.50 12.11 38.46
CA LEU A 795 24.26 13.13 37.72
C LEU A 795 24.90 14.15 38.67
N VAL A 796 24.17 14.61 39.69
CA VAL A 796 24.71 15.51 40.71
C VAL A 796 25.84 14.83 41.49
N ALA A 797 25.71 13.54 41.83
CA ALA A 797 26.76 12.78 42.48
C ALA A 797 28.01 12.60 41.58
N LEU A 798 27.84 12.33 40.28
CA LEU A 798 28.93 12.26 39.31
C LEU A 798 29.64 13.62 39.11
N MET A 799 28.91 14.73 39.28
CA MET A 799 29.46 16.08 39.33
C MET A 799 30.02 16.47 40.72
N GLN A 800 30.13 15.50 41.65
CA GLN A 800 30.64 15.68 43.01
C GLN A 800 29.83 16.67 43.87
N GLY A 801 28.55 16.84 43.56
CA GLY A 801 27.64 17.72 44.28
C GLY A 801 26.64 17.01 45.18
N ARG A 802 25.71 17.79 45.73
CA ARG A 802 24.62 17.33 46.59
C ARG A 802 23.26 17.80 46.07
N LEU A 803 22.27 16.90 46.10
CA LEU A 803 20.87 17.21 45.82
C LEU A 803 20.05 17.05 47.11
N GLU A 804 19.38 18.11 47.53
CA GLU A 804 18.50 18.15 48.69
C GLU A 804 17.08 18.51 48.26
N MET A 805 16.10 18.04 49.03
CA MET A 805 14.68 18.32 48.79
C MET A 805 14.03 18.71 50.11
N VAL A 806 13.24 19.78 50.08
CA VAL A 806 12.33 20.16 51.15
C VAL A 806 10.93 20.24 50.57
N SER A 807 9.98 19.51 51.13
CA SER A 807 8.59 19.51 50.66
C SER A 807 7.63 19.36 51.82
N HIS A 808 6.52 20.10 51.78
CA HIS A 808 5.42 19.97 52.73
C HIS A 808 4.11 19.86 51.96
N PRO A 809 3.23 18.89 52.32
CA PRO A 809 1.94 18.74 51.66
C PRO A 809 1.14 20.06 51.65
N GLY A 810 0.69 20.48 50.46
CA GLY A 810 -0.10 21.69 50.24
C GLY A 810 0.67 23.01 50.16
N VAL A 811 2.00 23.00 50.34
CA VAL A 811 2.84 24.20 50.29
C VAL A 811 3.72 24.25 49.04
N GLY A 812 4.17 23.09 48.56
CA GLY A 812 5.03 22.96 47.38
C GLY A 812 6.33 22.21 47.65
N THR A 813 7.20 22.12 46.65
CA THR A 813 8.49 21.43 46.75
C THR A 813 9.63 22.33 46.33
N THR A 814 10.74 22.25 47.06
CA THR A 814 11.98 22.95 46.74
C THR A 814 13.10 21.93 46.61
N PHE A 815 13.70 21.88 45.42
CA PHE A 815 14.93 21.12 45.17
C PHE A 815 16.13 22.06 45.17
N THR A 816 17.15 21.73 45.95
CA THR A 816 18.40 22.48 46.03
C THR A 816 19.54 21.59 45.56
N ILE A 817 20.27 22.05 44.54
CA ILE A 817 21.46 21.40 44.00
C ILE A 817 22.68 22.25 44.36
N THR A 818 23.70 21.61 44.90
CA THR A 818 24.96 22.25 45.28
C THR A 818 26.10 21.56 44.53
N LEU A 819 26.84 22.29 43.69
CA LEU A 819 27.91 21.75 42.86
C LEU A 819 29.24 22.47 43.15
N PRO A 820 30.35 21.75 43.38
CA PRO A 820 31.68 22.35 43.37
C PRO A 820 32.07 22.71 41.93
N VAL A 821 32.42 23.97 41.67
CA VAL A 821 32.74 24.47 40.32
C VAL A 821 34.00 25.33 40.35
N LYS A 822 34.78 25.29 39.25
CA LYS A 822 35.80 26.30 39.02
C LYS A 822 35.16 27.53 38.37
N ALA A 823 35.56 28.72 38.80
CA ALA A 823 35.09 29.98 38.24
C ALA A 823 36.22 30.71 37.52
N SER A 824 35.92 31.31 36.38
CA SER A 824 36.85 32.16 35.64
C SER A 824 36.12 33.37 35.08
N HIS A 825 36.70 34.56 35.26
CA HIS A 825 36.23 35.77 34.61
C HIS A 825 36.89 35.89 33.24
N CYS A 826 36.09 35.80 32.17
CA CYS A 826 36.57 36.05 30.82
C CYS A 826 35.69 37.13 30.18
N ALA A 827 36.30 38.25 29.79
CA ALA A 827 35.61 39.32 29.09
C ALA A 827 35.15 38.81 27.70
N LEU A 828 33.83 38.74 27.49
CA LEU A 828 33.24 38.35 26.22
C LEU A 828 33.54 39.39 25.14
N HIS A 829 34.37 39.03 24.15
CA HIS A 829 34.14 39.45 22.77
C HIS A 829 33.28 38.37 22.12
N ALA A 830 31.96 38.57 22.12
CA ALA A 830 31.06 37.89 21.19
C ALA A 830 30.61 38.95 20.17
N PRO A 831 30.76 38.74 18.85
CA PRO A 831 30.12 39.60 17.88
C PRO A 831 28.60 39.45 18.03
N GLN A 832 27.91 40.54 18.39
CA GLN A 832 26.47 40.65 18.21
C GLN A 832 26.17 40.66 16.71
N ALA A 833 25.91 39.49 16.13
CA ALA A 833 25.16 39.45 14.88
C ALA A 833 23.69 39.65 15.21
N LEU A 834 23.15 40.81 14.83
CA LEU A 834 21.71 41.05 14.71
C LEU A 834 21.05 39.90 13.92
N PRO A 835 19.79 39.52 14.19
CA PRO A 835 19.08 38.53 13.40
C PRO A 835 18.99 39.05 11.96
N THR A 836 19.90 38.55 11.12
CA THR A 836 19.98 38.92 9.71
C THR A 836 18.92 38.10 8.97
N ARG A 837 18.26 38.71 7.98
CA ARG A 837 17.27 38.08 7.08
C ARG A 837 17.64 36.62 6.75
N PRO A 838 16.65 35.72 6.55
CA PRO A 838 16.94 34.35 6.12
C PRO A 838 17.81 34.40 4.85
N GLN A 839 19.05 33.94 4.98
CA GLN A 839 20.02 33.90 3.89
C GLN A 839 19.55 32.87 2.84
N ALA A 840 19.73 33.22 1.57
CA ALA A 840 19.51 32.30 0.47
C ALA A 840 20.43 31.08 0.61
N LEU A 841 19.88 29.88 0.39
CA LEU A 841 20.61 28.62 0.52
C LEU A 841 21.70 28.54 -0.58
N PRO A 842 22.94 28.14 -0.25
CA PRO A 842 24.01 27.97 -1.24
C PRO A 842 23.70 26.83 -2.22
N GLY A 843 24.25 26.89 -3.44
CA GLY A 843 24.26 25.77 -4.37
C GLY A 843 25.35 24.75 -3.98
N LEU A 844 25.05 23.84 -3.05
CA LEU A 844 25.99 22.77 -2.65
C LEU A 844 25.71 21.48 -3.44
N ALA A 845 26.75 20.86 -3.96
CA ALA A 845 26.69 19.49 -4.47
C ALA A 845 26.88 18.52 -3.29
N ILE A 846 25.82 17.82 -2.90
CA ILE A 846 25.81 16.92 -1.74
C ILE A 846 25.77 15.46 -2.20
N LEU A 847 26.55 14.60 -1.54
CA LEU A 847 26.54 13.14 -1.69
C LEU A 847 26.12 12.50 -0.36
N ILE A 848 25.18 11.55 -0.39
CA ILE A 848 24.81 10.72 0.76
C ILE A 848 25.36 9.31 0.55
N ALA A 849 26.02 8.75 1.56
CA ALA A 849 26.40 7.33 1.62
C ALA A 849 25.70 6.66 2.82
N ASP A 850 24.75 5.76 2.56
CA ASP A 850 24.06 4.97 3.59
C ASP A 850 23.62 3.63 2.97
N ASP A 851 23.90 2.53 3.67
CA ASP A 851 23.64 1.16 3.21
C ASP A 851 22.15 0.79 3.30
N HIS A 852 21.41 1.47 4.17
CA HIS A 852 20.00 1.25 4.35
C HIS A 852 19.17 2.13 3.38
N PRO A 853 18.41 1.53 2.44
CA PRO A 853 17.69 2.28 1.41
C PRO A 853 16.67 3.29 1.97
N THR A 854 16.01 2.96 3.08
CA THR A 854 15.07 3.87 3.75
C THR A 854 15.74 5.10 4.37
N ASN A 855 16.92 4.96 4.99
CA ASN A 855 17.63 6.09 5.60
C ASN A 855 18.13 7.04 4.51
N ARG A 856 18.66 6.47 3.43
CA ARG A 856 19.12 7.22 2.26
C ARG A 856 17.99 7.98 1.58
N LEU A 857 16.84 7.34 1.37
CA LEU A 857 15.63 7.98 0.84
C LEU A 857 15.12 9.09 1.77
N LEU A 858 15.12 8.87 3.09
CA LEU A 858 14.70 9.87 4.06
C LEU A 858 15.60 11.10 4.03
N LEU A 859 16.93 10.93 4.13
CA LEU A 859 17.90 12.03 4.07
C LEU A 859 17.80 12.77 2.74
N LYS A 860 17.67 12.06 1.62
CA LYS A 860 17.45 12.67 0.30
C LYS A 860 16.20 13.53 0.28
N ARG A 861 15.07 13.02 0.79
CA ARG A 861 13.82 13.78 0.87
C ARG A 861 13.96 14.99 1.78
N GLN A 862 14.57 14.86 2.96
CA GLN A 862 14.80 15.96 3.89
C GLN A 862 15.65 17.08 3.25
N LEU A 863 16.73 16.74 2.56
CA LEU A 863 17.58 17.71 1.85
C LEU A 863 16.89 18.30 0.61
N SER A 864 16.08 17.51 -0.09
CA SER A 864 15.24 18.00 -1.21
C SER A 864 14.17 18.98 -0.71
N THR A 865 13.58 18.75 0.47
CA THR A 865 12.66 19.69 1.13
C THR A 865 13.35 21.00 1.51
N ILE A 866 14.64 20.94 1.89
CA ILE A 866 15.45 22.14 2.14
C ILE A 866 15.83 22.83 0.81
N GLY A 867 15.83 22.11 -0.33
CA GLY A 867 16.03 22.67 -1.67
C GLY A 867 17.36 22.29 -2.34
N TYR A 868 18.08 21.30 -1.81
CA TYR A 868 19.31 20.76 -2.38
C TYR A 868 19.04 19.55 -3.29
N SER A 869 19.79 19.46 -4.39
CA SER A 869 19.87 18.24 -5.19
C SER A 869 21.02 17.37 -4.67
N VAL A 870 20.76 16.08 -4.50
CA VAL A 870 21.64 15.17 -3.74
C VAL A 870 21.82 13.87 -4.49
N ASP A 871 23.08 13.45 -4.65
CA ASP A 871 23.42 12.14 -5.19
C ASP A 871 23.52 11.10 -4.05
N GLU A 872 23.27 9.84 -4.38
CA GLU A 872 23.18 8.74 -3.41
C GLU A 872 24.26 7.70 -3.67
N ALA A 873 24.79 7.07 -2.63
CA ALA A 873 25.67 5.90 -2.69
C ALA A 873 25.21 4.87 -1.64
N CYS A 874 25.29 3.58 -1.98
CA CYS A 874 24.88 2.49 -1.09
C CYS A 874 25.99 1.97 -0.17
N ASP A 875 27.23 2.44 -0.34
CA ASP A 875 28.37 2.13 0.53
C ASP A 875 29.54 3.11 0.29
N GLY A 876 30.64 2.91 1.02
CA GLY A 876 31.83 3.73 0.90
C GLY A 876 32.65 3.57 -0.41
N GLU A 877 32.64 2.41 -1.08
CA GLU A 877 33.34 2.24 -2.36
C GLU A 877 32.61 2.97 -3.49
N GLU A 878 31.28 2.89 -3.54
CA GLU A 878 30.47 3.65 -4.50
C GLU A 878 30.60 5.17 -4.26
N ALA A 879 30.65 5.60 -2.99
CA ALA A 879 30.86 7.00 -2.64
C ALA A 879 32.22 7.50 -3.16
N GLU A 880 33.30 6.72 -3.03
CA GLU A 880 34.62 7.07 -3.58
C GLU A 880 34.62 7.12 -5.11
N ASN A 881 33.96 6.17 -5.77
CA ASN A 881 33.85 6.16 -7.23
C ASN A 881 33.10 7.40 -7.73
N LYS A 882 32.03 7.82 -7.04
CA LYS A 882 31.28 9.04 -7.38
C LYS A 882 32.12 10.30 -7.15
N LEU A 883 32.82 10.39 -6.01
CA LEU A 883 33.75 11.49 -5.72
C LEU A 883 34.94 11.55 -6.69
N ALA A 884 35.34 10.43 -7.30
CA ALA A 884 36.35 10.42 -8.36
C ALA A 884 35.82 10.93 -9.71
N SER A 885 34.52 10.77 -9.96
CA SER A 885 33.87 11.15 -11.22
C SER A 885 33.27 12.57 -11.23
N LYS A 886 32.87 13.08 -10.06
CA LYS A 886 32.14 14.34 -9.90
C LYS A 886 32.58 15.05 -8.62
N HIS A 887 32.63 16.38 -8.68
CA HIS A 887 32.95 17.20 -7.51
C HIS A 887 31.74 17.33 -6.58
N TYR A 888 31.98 17.19 -5.27
CA TYR A 888 30.99 17.39 -4.21
C TYR A 888 31.57 18.29 -3.12
N ASP A 889 30.71 19.12 -2.54
CA ASP A 889 31.04 20.04 -1.45
C ASP A 889 30.90 19.36 -0.07
N LEU A 890 29.92 18.47 0.04
CA LEU A 890 29.55 17.79 1.28
C LEU A 890 29.26 16.31 1.03
N LEU A 891 29.90 15.44 1.81
CA LEU A 891 29.56 14.03 1.96
C LEU A 891 28.89 13.80 3.31
N ILE A 892 27.70 13.23 3.32
CA ILE A 892 27.01 12.74 4.52
C ILE A 892 27.07 11.21 4.49
N THR A 893 27.78 10.59 5.44
CA THR A 893 28.03 9.15 5.44
C THR A 893 27.55 8.49 6.73
N ASP A 894 26.92 7.31 6.65
CA ASP A 894 26.77 6.45 7.83
C ASP A 894 28.16 5.96 8.28
N LEU A 895 28.34 5.80 9.59
CA LEU A 895 29.55 5.21 10.15
C LEU A 895 29.65 3.72 9.88
N ASN A 896 28.51 3.02 9.88
CA ASN A 896 28.47 1.57 9.75
C ASN A 896 27.89 1.20 8.39
N MET A 897 28.76 0.87 7.43
CA MET A 897 28.37 0.42 6.09
C MET A 897 29.19 -0.82 5.70
N PRO A 898 28.64 -1.76 4.91
CA PRO A 898 29.36 -2.92 4.40
C PRO A 898 30.43 -2.52 3.38
N ARG A 899 31.41 -3.41 3.15
CA ARG A 899 32.63 -3.21 2.32
C ARG A 899 33.60 -2.18 2.90
N LYS A 900 33.20 -0.90 2.95
CA LYS A 900 34.01 0.21 3.44
C LYS A 900 33.19 1.08 4.38
N ASP A 901 33.52 1.01 5.66
CA ASP A 901 32.84 1.76 6.71
C ASP A 901 33.12 3.27 6.63
N GLY A 902 32.30 4.08 7.29
CA GLY A 902 32.37 5.54 7.20
C GLY A 902 33.68 6.13 7.72
N LEU A 903 34.32 5.48 8.70
CA LEU A 903 35.61 5.93 9.27
C LEU A 903 36.76 5.66 8.29
N ALA A 904 36.81 4.46 7.71
CA ALA A 904 37.76 4.09 6.67
C ALA A 904 37.56 4.91 5.39
N LEU A 905 36.32 5.23 5.05
CA LEU A 905 35.96 6.14 3.96
C LEU A 905 36.49 7.55 4.22
N ALA A 906 36.22 8.13 5.40
CA ALA A 906 36.69 9.46 5.75
C ALA A 906 38.23 9.56 5.74
N ALA A 907 38.91 8.57 6.34
CA ALA A 907 40.37 8.53 6.38
C ALA A 907 41.00 8.42 4.97
N SER A 908 40.37 7.64 4.10
CA SER A 908 40.78 7.47 2.70
C SER A 908 40.57 8.75 1.88
N LEU A 909 39.38 9.34 1.98
CA LEU A 909 39.01 10.58 1.26
C LEU A 909 39.81 11.78 1.74
N ARG A 910 40.13 11.88 3.03
CA ARG A 910 40.85 13.05 3.58
C ARG A 910 42.26 13.19 3.03
N ARG A 911 42.92 12.08 2.66
CA ARG A 911 44.23 12.09 1.98
C ARG A 911 44.14 12.61 0.55
N ARG A 912 43.01 12.38 -0.13
CA ARG A 912 42.82 12.66 -1.56
C ARG A 912 42.10 13.99 -1.81
N TYR A 913 41.23 14.41 -0.89
CA TYR A 913 40.38 15.59 -0.97
C TYR A 913 40.39 16.34 0.37
N PRO A 914 41.48 17.04 0.73
CA PRO A 914 41.60 17.71 2.03
C PRO A 914 40.50 18.76 2.27
N GLY A 915 39.94 19.36 1.22
CA GLY A 915 38.89 20.39 1.30
C GLY A 915 37.43 19.89 1.30
N LEU A 916 37.16 18.59 1.18
CA LEU A 916 35.79 18.04 1.17
C LEU A 916 35.17 18.10 2.57
N VAL A 917 33.95 18.63 2.75
CA VAL A 917 33.30 18.53 4.07
C VAL A 917 32.71 17.13 4.21
N ILE A 918 33.02 16.44 5.32
CA ILE A 918 32.50 15.09 5.59
C ILE A 918 31.74 15.12 6.92
N TRP A 919 30.46 14.75 6.89
CA TRP A 919 29.60 14.56 8.06
C TRP A 919 29.34 13.08 8.26
N GLY A 920 29.72 12.56 9.42
CA GLY A 920 29.32 11.21 9.85
C GLY A 920 27.92 11.22 10.46
N VAL A 921 27.15 10.18 10.24
CA VAL A 921 25.84 9.96 10.86
C VAL A 921 25.89 8.65 11.64
N THR A 922 25.50 8.64 12.91
CA THR A 922 25.56 7.44 13.76
C THR A 922 24.33 7.23 14.62
N ALA A 923 24.03 5.96 14.90
CA ALA A 923 23.04 5.56 15.89
C ALA A 923 23.60 5.58 17.34
N SER A 924 24.91 5.69 17.53
CA SER A 924 25.56 5.60 18.85
C SER A 924 26.00 6.97 19.37
N ALA A 925 25.36 7.45 20.43
CA ALA A 925 25.68 8.72 21.11
C ALA A 925 26.88 8.66 22.06
N LEU A 926 27.77 7.66 21.92
CA LEU A 926 28.94 7.51 22.78
C LEU A 926 30.02 8.56 22.41
N PRO A 927 30.65 9.25 23.39
CA PRO A 927 31.72 10.21 23.14
C PRO A 927 32.88 9.65 22.32
N GLN A 928 33.24 8.38 22.57
CA GLN A 928 34.29 7.65 21.85
C GLN A 928 34.00 7.50 20.34
N SER A 929 32.73 7.31 19.96
CA SER A 929 32.33 7.26 18.55
C SER A 929 32.51 8.61 17.88
N ARG A 930 32.17 9.70 18.58
CA ARG A 930 32.36 11.07 18.08
C ARG A 930 33.84 11.44 17.96
N GLU A 931 34.65 11.08 18.94
CA GLU A 931 36.11 11.27 18.90
C GLU A 931 36.75 10.48 17.75
N ALA A 932 36.35 9.22 17.55
CA ALA A 932 36.81 8.41 16.42
C ALA A 932 36.42 9.02 15.05
N CYS A 933 35.22 9.60 14.93
CA CYS A 933 34.79 10.30 13.72
C CYS A 933 35.70 11.48 13.39
N LEU A 934 35.95 12.35 14.37
CA LEU A 934 36.80 13.53 14.19
C LEU A 934 38.25 13.11 13.92
N ALA A 935 38.77 12.10 14.62
CA ALA A 935 40.11 11.56 14.41
C ALA A 935 40.30 10.95 13.02
N SER A 936 39.25 10.39 12.42
CA SER A 936 39.27 9.85 11.05
C SER A 936 39.25 10.92 9.95
N GLY A 937 39.12 12.21 10.32
CA GLY A 937 39.11 13.33 9.38
C GLY A 937 37.71 13.78 8.97
N MET A 938 36.65 13.41 9.70
CA MET A 938 35.31 14.00 9.54
C MET A 938 35.24 15.40 10.17
N ASN A 939 34.43 16.27 9.60
CA ASN A 939 34.21 17.63 10.11
C ASN A 939 33.14 17.68 11.20
N MET A 940 32.19 16.73 11.17
CA MET A 940 31.07 16.69 12.11
C MET A 940 30.54 15.26 12.25
N CYS A 941 29.87 14.98 13.37
CA CYS A 941 29.14 13.75 13.61
C CYS A 941 27.71 14.08 14.08
N LEU A 942 26.71 13.60 13.35
CA LEU A 942 25.28 13.76 13.60
C LEU A 942 24.68 12.47 14.16
N PHE A 943 23.65 12.60 14.99
CA PHE A 943 23.00 11.46 15.64
C PHE A 943 21.65 11.15 14.99
N LYS A 944 21.39 9.85 14.72
CA LYS A 944 20.08 9.38 14.25
C LYS A 944 19.07 9.41 15.41
N PRO A 945 17.82 9.90 15.23
CA PRO A 945 17.24 10.44 14.00
C PRO A 945 17.68 11.89 13.72
N VAL A 946 18.06 12.17 12.47
CA VAL A 946 18.47 13.51 12.04
C VAL A 946 17.22 14.30 11.60
N SER A 947 16.99 15.47 12.21
CA SER A 947 15.84 16.33 11.88
C SER A 947 16.15 17.32 10.75
N VAL A 948 15.11 17.75 10.02
CA VAL A 948 15.21 18.78 8.97
C VAL A 948 15.73 20.11 9.54
N GLN A 949 15.35 20.46 10.77
CA GLN A 949 15.80 21.69 11.43
C GLN A 949 17.30 21.63 11.74
N THR A 950 17.79 20.49 12.23
CA THR A 950 19.21 20.27 12.49
C THR A 950 20.03 20.34 11.20
N LEU A 951 19.57 19.67 10.13
CA LEU A 951 20.22 19.75 8.82
C LEU A 951 20.26 21.17 8.27
N SER A 952 19.12 21.87 8.31
CA SER A 952 19.02 23.26 7.84
C SER A 952 19.97 24.20 8.61
N HIS A 953 20.04 24.06 9.93
CA HIS A 953 20.95 24.85 10.76
C HIS A 953 22.42 24.59 10.41
N GLU A 954 22.87 23.34 10.36
CA GLU A 954 24.27 23.04 10.07
C GLU A 954 24.66 23.36 8.62
N LEU A 955 23.74 23.21 7.66
CA LEU A 955 23.98 23.60 6.26
C LEU A 955 24.11 25.12 6.11
N SER A 956 23.36 25.90 6.90
CA SER A 956 23.47 27.37 6.90
C SER A 956 24.84 27.84 7.42
N ARG A 957 25.45 27.12 8.36
CA ARG A 957 26.79 27.44 8.89
C ARG A 957 27.92 27.13 7.92
N LEU A 958 27.75 26.11 7.07
CA LEU A 958 28.68 25.84 5.96
C LEU A 958 28.66 26.93 4.87
N ALA A 959 27.63 27.78 4.86
CA ALA A 959 27.45 28.87 3.90
C ALA A 959 28.17 30.17 4.29
N GLU A 960 28.58 30.35 5.55
CA GLU A 960 29.32 31.55 5.99
C GLU A 960 30.71 31.58 5.35
N GLY A 961 30.85 32.36 4.27
CA GLY A 961 32.12 32.59 3.56
C GLY A 961 32.14 32.18 2.09
N ARG A 962 31.07 31.57 1.53
CA ARG A 962 30.95 31.28 0.09
C ARG A 962 29.91 32.20 -0.56
N ALA A 963 30.37 33.34 -1.09
CA ALA A 963 29.54 34.16 -1.96
C ALA A 963 29.26 33.40 -3.27
N SER A 964 28.06 32.85 -3.43
CA SER A 964 27.52 32.48 -4.75
C SER A 964 26.73 33.66 -5.31
N PRO A 965 26.63 33.82 -6.65
CA PRO A 965 25.83 34.86 -7.26
C PRO A 965 24.38 34.72 -6.78
N ASN A 966 23.76 35.83 -6.35
CA ASN A 966 22.36 35.89 -5.90
C ASN A 966 21.44 35.23 -6.94
N VAL A 967 21.06 33.98 -6.71
CA VAL A 967 19.90 33.37 -7.34
C VAL A 967 18.83 33.32 -6.27
N THR A 968 18.03 34.39 -6.19
CA THR A 968 16.81 34.43 -5.38
C THR A 968 15.85 33.41 -5.97
N ARG A 969 15.48 32.36 -5.23
CA ARG A 969 14.44 31.42 -5.66
C ARG A 969 13.05 31.94 -5.30
N HIS A 970 12.26 32.28 -6.31
CA HIS A 970 10.90 32.79 -6.21
C HIS A 970 9.86 31.66 -6.21
N LEU A 971 10.15 30.52 -6.84
CA LEU A 971 9.27 29.36 -6.90
C LEU A 971 9.49 28.42 -5.72
N LYS A 972 8.40 28.11 -5.00
CA LYS A 972 8.40 27.14 -3.91
C LYS A 972 7.95 25.79 -4.43
N LEU A 973 8.87 24.84 -4.53
CA LEU A 973 8.56 23.49 -5.01
C LEU A 973 7.47 22.84 -4.16
N SER A 974 7.44 23.07 -2.84
CA SER A 974 6.37 22.57 -1.95
C SER A 974 4.97 23.00 -2.39
N VAL A 975 4.80 24.26 -2.81
CA VAL A 975 3.51 24.81 -3.27
C VAL A 975 3.14 24.21 -4.63
N LEU A 976 4.11 24.06 -5.53
CA LEU A 976 3.90 23.42 -6.83
C LEU A 976 3.50 21.95 -6.68
N THR A 977 4.14 21.23 -5.77
CA THR A 977 3.85 19.81 -5.51
C THR A 977 2.47 19.62 -4.86
N GLU A 978 2.09 20.54 -3.96
CA GLU A 978 0.77 20.54 -3.30
C GLU A 978 -0.37 20.83 -4.29
N ASN A 979 -0.19 21.82 -5.16
CA ASN A 979 -1.18 22.19 -6.17
C ASN A 979 -1.35 21.16 -7.29
N THR A 980 -0.35 20.30 -7.51
CA THR A 980 -0.32 19.31 -8.61
C THR A 980 -0.51 17.87 -8.12
N GLY A 981 -0.58 17.65 -6.80
CA GLY A 981 -0.56 16.30 -6.22
C GLY A 981 0.73 15.51 -6.52
N GLY A 982 1.80 16.20 -6.95
CA GLY A 982 3.07 15.59 -7.34
C GLY A 982 3.15 15.09 -8.79
N ASP A 983 2.15 15.37 -9.63
CA ASP A 983 2.20 15.07 -11.07
C ASP A 983 3.12 16.04 -11.83
N GLN A 984 4.21 15.49 -12.39
CA GLN A 984 5.23 16.24 -13.13
C GLN A 984 4.72 16.84 -14.44
N ALA A 985 3.79 16.16 -15.13
CA ALA A 985 3.24 16.66 -16.40
C ALA A 985 2.35 17.88 -16.15
N LEU A 986 1.48 17.77 -15.13
CA LEU A 986 0.61 18.86 -14.70
C LEU A 986 1.41 20.05 -14.13
N MET A 987 2.49 19.79 -13.39
CA MET A 987 3.39 20.84 -12.88
C MET A 987 4.04 21.62 -14.03
N THR A 988 4.48 20.93 -15.07
CA THR A 988 5.05 21.55 -16.28
C THR A 988 3.99 22.42 -16.97
N GLU A 989 2.78 21.90 -17.16
CA GLU A 989 1.66 22.62 -17.78
C GLU A 989 1.29 23.90 -17.01
N ILE A 990 1.22 23.84 -15.68
CA ILE A 990 0.91 25.00 -14.83
C ILE A 990 2.01 26.06 -14.93
N LEU A 991 3.28 25.66 -14.92
CA LEU A 991 4.41 26.61 -15.01
C LEU A 991 4.47 27.28 -16.39
N GLU A 992 4.23 26.55 -17.47
CA GLU A 992 4.17 27.12 -18.82
C GLU A 992 2.97 28.06 -18.98
N THR A 993 1.81 27.67 -18.46
CA THR A 993 0.59 28.50 -18.49
C THR A 993 0.78 29.79 -17.69
N PHE A 994 1.42 29.72 -16.52
CA PHE A 994 1.74 30.90 -15.72
C PHE A 994 2.68 31.87 -16.44
N ARG A 995 3.72 31.34 -17.10
CA ARG A 995 4.66 32.15 -17.90
C ARG A 995 3.93 32.90 -19.00
N ASP A 996 3.10 32.22 -19.78
CA ASP A 996 2.41 32.79 -20.93
C ASP A 996 1.34 33.82 -20.50
N ALA A 997 0.59 33.52 -19.44
CA ALA A 997 -0.39 34.43 -18.86
C ALA A 997 0.27 35.70 -18.29
N SER A 998 1.36 35.55 -17.53
CA SER A 998 2.09 36.67 -16.91
C SER A 998 2.73 37.59 -17.95
N ALA A 999 3.27 37.02 -19.04
CA ALA A 999 3.80 37.80 -20.16
C ALA A 999 2.71 38.64 -20.83
N THR A 1000 1.53 38.04 -21.03
CA THR A 1000 0.36 38.73 -21.62
C THR A 1000 -0.13 39.87 -20.72
N ASP A 1001 -0.25 39.64 -19.41
CA ASP A 1001 -0.69 40.65 -18.45
C ASP A 1001 0.34 41.78 -18.28
N LEU A 1002 1.64 41.48 -18.30
CA LEU A 1002 2.70 42.50 -18.31
C LEU A 1002 2.66 43.38 -19.56
N GLN A 1003 2.43 42.78 -20.73
CA GLN A 1003 2.30 43.52 -21.98
C GLN A 1003 1.07 44.44 -21.96
N ALA A 1004 -0.07 43.94 -21.44
CA ALA A 1004 -1.29 44.72 -21.27
C ALA A 1004 -1.09 45.90 -20.30
N ALA A 1005 -0.39 45.67 -19.18
CA ALA A 1005 -0.04 46.72 -18.22
C ALA A 1005 0.84 47.81 -18.87
N GLY A 1006 1.85 47.42 -19.65
CA GLY A 1006 2.70 48.37 -20.39
C GLY A 1006 1.94 49.21 -21.41
N GLN A 1007 1.02 48.61 -22.17
CA GLN A 1007 0.17 49.32 -23.14
C GLN A 1007 -0.81 50.29 -22.46
N ALA A 1008 -1.38 49.88 -21.32
CA ALA A 1008 -2.28 50.71 -20.54
C ALA A 1008 -1.59 51.98 -20.00
N ILE A 1009 -0.30 51.90 -19.63
CA ILE A 1009 0.50 53.08 -19.25
C ILE A 1009 0.64 54.04 -20.43
N ALA A 1010 1.00 53.55 -21.62
CA ALA A 1010 1.16 54.38 -22.81
C ALA A 1010 -0.15 55.08 -23.24
N ARG A 1011 -1.28 54.39 -23.09
CA ARG A 1011 -2.62 54.89 -23.46
C ARG A 1011 -3.32 55.68 -22.36
N HIS A 1012 -2.69 55.84 -21.19
CA HIS A 1012 -3.27 56.52 -20.02
C HIS A 1012 -4.60 55.89 -19.56
N GLU A 1013 -4.67 54.56 -19.54
CA GLU A 1013 -5.84 53.77 -19.13
C GLU A 1013 -5.62 53.11 -17.75
N PRO A 1014 -5.81 53.83 -16.63
CA PRO A 1014 -5.47 53.35 -15.29
C PRO A 1014 -6.30 52.12 -14.86
N GLN A 1015 -7.52 51.97 -15.37
CA GLN A 1015 -8.36 50.80 -15.07
C GLN A 1015 -7.82 49.52 -15.71
N THR A 1016 -7.34 49.60 -16.96
CA THR A 1016 -6.76 48.46 -17.68
C THR A 1016 -5.44 48.02 -17.00
N PHE A 1017 -4.65 48.99 -16.54
CA PHE A 1017 -3.43 48.74 -15.75
C PHE A 1017 -3.71 48.00 -14.43
N LEU A 1018 -4.68 48.49 -13.63
CA LEU A 1018 -5.03 47.86 -12.36
C LEU A 1018 -5.58 46.43 -12.54
N ARG A 1019 -6.36 46.18 -13.60
CA ARG A 1019 -6.84 44.82 -13.92
C ARG A 1019 -5.70 43.86 -14.25
N ALA A 1020 -4.71 44.31 -15.02
CA ALA A 1020 -3.54 43.49 -15.34
C ALA A 1020 -2.73 43.14 -14.09
N LEU A 1021 -2.48 44.11 -13.19
CA LEU A 1021 -1.78 43.86 -11.92
C LEU A 1021 -2.58 42.94 -10.99
N HIS A 1022 -3.90 43.07 -10.93
CA HIS A 1022 -4.74 42.20 -10.12
C HIS A 1022 -4.71 40.73 -10.59
N ARG A 1023 -4.72 40.50 -11.91
CA ARG A 1023 -4.58 39.14 -12.49
C ARG A 1023 -3.20 38.54 -12.22
N LEU A 1024 -2.15 39.35 -12.33
CA LEU A 1024 -0.79 38.93 -12.05
C LEU A 1024 -0.58 38.65 -10.55
N HIS A 1025 -1.20 39.45 -9.67
CA HIS A 1025 -1.24 39.20 -8.23
C HIS A 1025 -1.93 37.88 -7.89
N GLY A 1026 -3.11 37.61 -8.46
CA GLY A 1026 -3.84 36.36 -8.25
C GLY A 1026 -3.06 35.13 -8.73
N SER A 1027 -2.41 35.22 -9.89
CA SER A 1027 -1.57 34.12 -10.42
C SER A 1027 -0.34 33.87 -9.54
N ALA A 1028 0.30 34.93 -9.05
CA ALA A 1028 1.40 34.84 -8.09
C ALA A 1028 0.96 34.30 -6.73
N GLN A 1029 -0.30 34.50 -6.32
CA GLN A 1029 -0.86 33.96 -5.08
C GLN A 1029 -1.03 32.44 -5.15
N ILE A 1030 -1.55 31.93 -6.28
CA ILE A 1030 -1.73 30.50 -6.51
C ILE A 1030 -0.38 29.75 -6.46
N LEU A 1031 0.68 30.33 -7.03
CA LEU A 1031 2.02 29.73 -7.05
C LEU A 1031 2.91 30.10 -5.84
N GLY A 1032 2.40 30.91 -4.90
CA GLY A 1032 3.13 31.30 -3.69
C GLY A 1032 4.33 32.23 -3.93
N ILE A 1033 4.36 32.96 -5.05
CA ILE A 1033 5.46 33.85 -5.47
C ILE A 1033 5.38 35.18 -4.70
N THR A 1034 6.07 35.25 -3.57
CA THR A 1034 5.93 36.37 -2.61
C THR A 1034 6.46 37.69 -3.15
N ALA A 1035 7.49 37.68 -4.00
CA ALA A 1035 8.06 38.89 -4.58
C ALA A 1035 7.07 39.63 -5.50
N LEU A 1036 6.35 38.89 -6.37
CA LEU A 1036 5.32 39.46 -7.23
C LEU A 1036 4.11 39.95 -6.43
N GLN A 1037 3.73 39.21 -5.39
CA GLN A 1037 2.64 39.62 -4.50
C GLN A 1037 2.92 40.98 -3.85
N GLN A 1038 4.12 41.15 -3.30
CA GLN A 1038 4.53 42.40 -2.65
C GLN A 1038 4.60 43.58 -3.61
N LEU A 1039 4.96 43.35 -4.87
CA LEU A 1039 5.01 44.40 -5.90
C LEU A 1039 3.61 44.81 -6.38
N CYS A 1040 2.66 43.87 -6.43
CA CYS A 1040 1.30 44.15 -6.94
C CYS A 1040 0.33 44.63 -5.86
N ALA A 1041 0.45 44.13 -4.61
CA ALA A 1041 -0.47 44.44 -3.51
C ALA A 1041 -0.69 45.95 -3.23
N PRO A 1042 0.32 46.83 -3.29
CA PRO A 1042 0.13 48.27 -3.08
C PRO A 1042 -0.78 48.95 -4.12
N PHE A 1043 -1.03 48.29 -5.26
CA PHE A 1043 -1.84 48.83 -6.35
C PHE A 1043 -3.28 48.31 -6.31
N GLU A 1044 -3.57 47.19 -5.66
CA GLU A 1044 -4.94 46.64 -5.55
C GLU A 1044 -5.90 47.55 -4.77
N ALA A 1045 -5.38 48.32 -3.80
CA ALA A 1045 -6.18 49.21 -2.96
C ALA A 1045 -6.25 50.67 -3.47
N LYS A 1046 -5.58 51.00 -4.59
CA LYS A 1046 -5.51 52.37 -5.11
C LYS A 1046 -6.68 52.68 -6.06
N ARG A 1047 -7.22 53.90 -5.96
CA ARG A 1047 -8.22 54.40 -6.92
C ARG A 1047 -7.53 54.74 -8.25
N PRO A 1048 -8.21 54.54 -9.40
CA PRO A 1048 -7.64 54.83 -10.73
C PRO A 1048 -7.08 56.26 -10.85
N ASP A 1049 -7.72 57.23 -10.21
CA ASP A 1049 -7.38 58.66 -10.27
C ASP A 1049 -6.13 59.03 -9.45
N SER A 1050 -5.62 58.10 -8.63
CA SER A 1050 -4.46 58.31 -7.75
C SER A 1050 -3.14 57.77 -8.33
N LEU A 1051 -3.17 57.21 -9.54
CA LEU A 1051 -2.03 56.58 -10.19
C LEU A 1051 -1.29 57.57 -11.08
N THR A 1052 0.01 57.75 -10.86
CA THR A 1052 0.87 58.53 -11.74
C THR A 1052 1.58 57.62 -12.75
N PRO A 1053 1.73 58.02 -14.03
CA PRO A 1053 2.42 57.21 -15.04
C PRO A 1053 3.83 56.78 -14.63
N ALA A 1054 4.55 57.62 -13.89
CA ALA A 1054 5.87 57.31 -13.35
C ALA A 1054 5.84 56.15 -12.35
N SER A 1055 4.89 56.15 -11.41
CA SER A 1055 4.74 55.06 -10.43
C SER A 1055 4.32 53.73 -11.05
N CYS A 1056 3.49 53.78 -12.10
CA CYS A 1056 3.08 52.58 -12.83
C CYS A 1056 4.25 51.97 -13.64
N LEU A 1057 5.07 52.82 -14.28
CA LEU A 1057 6.22 52.39 -15.05
C LEU A 1057 7.30 51.74 -14.18
N GLU A 1058 7.59 52.34 -13.01
CA GLU A 1058 8.57 51.82 -12.06
C GLU A 1058 8.21 50.41 -11.58
N VAL A 1059 6.92 50.18 -11.26
CA VAL A 1059 6.47 48.87 -10.79
C VAL A 1059 6.46 47.82 -11.89
N VAL A 1060 6.08 48.17 -13.12
CA VAL A 1060 6.18 47.24 -14.26
C VAL A 1060 7.63 46.86 -14.53
N GLN A 1061 8.59 47.79 -14.41
CA GLN A 1061 10.01 47.49 -14.55
C GLN A 1061 10.51 46.52 -13.47
N HIS A 1062 10.11 46.73 -12.21
CA HIS A 1062 10.45 45.81 -11.12
C HIS A 1062 9.82 44.42 -11.29
N ILE A 1063 8.54 44.35 -11.67
CA ILE A 1063 7.86 43.07 -11.95
C ILE A 1063 8.54 42.34 -13.12
N THR A 1064 8.93 43.06 -14.19
CA THR A 1064 9.63 42.48 -15.33
C THR A 1064 11.02 41.93 -14.96
N GLY A 1065 11.71 42.57 -14.01
CA GLY A 1065 12.97 42.06 -13.45
C GLY A 1065 12.78 40.74 -12.72
N VAL A 1066 11.79 40.68 -11.82
CA VAL A 1066 11.45 39.48 -11.05
C VAL A 1066 10.97 38.34 -11.95
N MET A 1067 10.17 38.63 -12.98
CA MET A 1067 9.72 37.61 -13.94
C MET A 1067 10.87 36.96 -14.72
N ARG A 1068 11.93 37.73 -15.04
CA ARG A 1068 13.13 37.18 -15.69
C ARG A 1068 13.88 36.19 -14.81
N GLU A 1069 13.89 36.41 -13.49
CA GLU A 1069 14.47 35.47 -12.53
C GLU A 1069 13.62 34.20 -12.43
N ILE A 1070 12.28 34.35 -12.37
CA ILE A 1070 11.33 33.24 -12.35
C ILE A 1070 11.43 32.37 -13.61
N ASP A 1071 11.53 32.97 -14.80
CA ASP A 1071 11.68 32.22 -16.05
C ASP A 1071 12.95 31.36 -16.07
N GLY A 1072 14.04 31.86 -15.46
CA GLY A 1072 15.27 31.09 -15.25
C GLY A 1072 15.05 29.86 -14.35
N GLU A 1073 14.26 30.01 -13.28
CA GLU A 1073 13.89 28.91 -12.40
C GLU A 1073 12.97 27.88 -13.07
N ILE A 1074 11.99 28.35 -13.86
CA ILE A 1074 11.08 27.49 -14.63
C ILE A 1074 11.87 26.61 -15.60
N ASN A 1075 12.82 27.18 -16.33
CA ASN A 1075 13.66 26.44 -17.27
C ASN A 1075 14.52 25.38 -16.57
N ALA A 1076 15.08 25.72 -15.40
CA ALA A 1076 15.85 24.77 -14.59
C ALA A 1076 15.00 23.60 -14.04
N LEU A 1077 13.71 23.84 -13.77
CA LEU A 1077 12.76 22.83 -13.28
C LEU A 1077 12.22 21.92 -14.38
N ILE A 1078 11.99 22.45 -15.59
CA ILE A 1078 11.44 21.71 -16.73
C ILE A 1078 12.55 20.94 -17.51
N GLY A 1079 13.83 21.18 -17.21
CA GLY A 1079 14.94 20.43 -17.79
C GLY A 1079 15.23 20.79 -19.25
N ARG A 1080 15.22 22.09 -19.58
CA ARG A 1080 15.69 22.61 -20.88
C ARG A 1080 17.05 23.28 -20.80
#